data_AF-A0A6P4ZJF7-F1
#
_entry.id   AF-A0A6P4ZJF7-F1
#
_cell.length_a   1.000
_cell.length_b   1.000
_cell.length_c   1.000
_cell.angle_alpha   90.00
_cell.angle_beta   90.00
_cell.angle_gamma   90.00
#
_symmetry.space_group_name_H-M   'P 1'
#
loop_
_entity.id
_entity.type
_entity.pdbx_description
1 polymer ?
#
loop_
_entity_poly.entity_id
_entity_poly.type
_entity_poly.pdbx_seq_one_letter_code
_entity_poly.pdbx_strand_id
1 'polypeptide(L)'
;CGSGEFGPGCTGTCHCASGNDVCNVLTGICGSGGCEAGWKENDCQTACSPGEFGPGCTGTCHCASGGSVCNITTGVCSSGGCEAGWKGVSCQTACSLGEFGPDCTGDCHCLTGDSACNIQTGACTGGCAAGWKGNDCQTACSPGEFGPDCANTCHCAGGDSVCPADTGVCTSGGCAAGWEGVSSACQTACSGGTFGPDCTGTCHCLTGDSACNIQTGACTGGCAAGWKGNDCQTVCESGEFGPDCTGTCHCLTGDSACSIQTGVCTGGCAAGWKGNDCQTACSPGEFGPDCSHTCHCAAGDSVCPADTGVCTSGECAAGWEGDSCQTGCTEGNFGEGCTGICHCLNGNSVCSIETGECSNGGCAAGWKGSNCQTVCAAGEFGPGCTGTCHCANGGDVCNKTNGVCSTGVCATGWKGDSCQMACDGSYGPDCITMCGYCYLGQTCDRFDGTCPTGQEHLCAAGYHGENCDQGCNAGTYGYDCEDNCGWCTTGSTCNAATGICESGCQPPWGLDMCKEILAEVTEHPDDLSLPLNHPATFICVSLGDPLPTLTWYHNDDLVSNGDQVKINTTQNSTTHTVSSTLTINTVKREDNGQYHCRSINGTNSDVSQQATLAVLERPEDVTVSLTSPSSTTMQVAWTVGFTGNLDINASEVSHKRSDETSWGPWVPTESTGTEGTHELTGLSSATNYSVKLRVRNSQGWSDPAEAKGRTRNA
;
A
#
# COMPACT_ATOMS: atom_id res chain seq x y z
N CYS A 1 175.63 24.12 47.14
CA CYS A 1 174.41 23.57 47.76
C CYS A 1 174.54 22.06 47.79
N GLY A 2 173.88 21.39 48.73
CA GLY A 2 173.74 19.92 48.67
C GLY A 2 172.87 19.52 47.47
N SER A 3 172.77 18.21 47.19
CA SER A 3 171.83 17.72 46.17
C SER A 3 170.39 18.07 46.55
N GLY A 4 169.62 18.64 45.61
CA GLY A 4 168.24 19.07 45.81
C GLY A 4 168.05 20.50 46.30
N GLU A 5 169.14 21.22 46.55
CA GLU A 5 169.12 22.61 47.02
C GLU A 5 169.68 23.57 45.98
N PHE A 6 169.03 24.72 45.81
CA PHE A 6 169.44 25.74 44.84
C PHE A 6 169.38 27.18 45.37
N GLY A 7 170.09 28.08 44.68
CA GLY A 7 170.08 29.52 44.94
C GLY A 7 171.16 30.01 45.92
N PRO A 8 171.37 31.35 46.03
CA PRO A 8 172.38 31.93 46.91
C PRO A 8 172.08 31.59 48.38
N GLY A 9 173.04 30.95 49.06
CA GLY A 9 172.85 30.46 50.43
C GLY A 9 172.14 29.10 50.53
N CYS A 10 171.72 28.50 49.39
CA CYS A 10 171.15 27.15 49.30
C CYS A 10 169.82 26.94 50.05
N THR A 11 168.88 27.89 49.98
CA THR A 11 167.59 27.83 50.71
C THR A 11 166.41 27.33 49.87
N GLY A 12 166.55 27.16 48.56
CA GLY A 12 165.48 26.66 47.69
C GLY A 12 165.50 25.14 47.57
N THR A 13 164.33 24.48 47.56
CA THR A 13 164.16 23.03 47.35
C THR A 13 163.45 22.74 46.04
N CYS A 14 163.88 21.70 45.32
CA CYS A 14 163.30 21.28 44.04
C CYS A 14 162.21 20.18 44.21
N HIS A 15 161.09 20.29 43.48
CA HIS A 15 160.03 19.28 43.38
C HIS A 15 160.00 18.61 41.99
N CYS A 16 161.15 18.06 41.60
CA CYS A 16 161.35 17.44 40.30
C CYS A 16 160.95 15.97 40.32
N ALA A 17 160.12 15.52 39.39
CA ALA A 17 159.62 14.15 39.35
C ALA A 17 160.70 13.05 39.17
N SER A 18 161.91 13.42 38.74
CA SER A 18 163.04 12.49 38.51
C SER A 18 164.14 12.55 39.57
N GLY A 19 163.90 13.22 40.70
CA GLY A 19 164.81 13.29 41.84
C GLY A 19 165.75 14.50 41.88
N ASN A 20 166.40 14.67 43.02
CA ASN A 20 167.10 15.91 43.41
C ASN A 20 168.41 16.20 42.64
N ASP A 21 169.00 15.20 41.99
CA ASP A 21 170.27 15.35 41.26
C ASP A 21 170.10 16.05 39.90
N VAL A 22 168.87 16.24 39.43
CA VAL A 22 168.53 16.92 38.17
C VAL A 22 168.07 18.37 38.39
N CYS A 23 168.08 18.81 39.63
CA CYS A 23 167.78 20.18 40.04
C CYS A 23 168.96 21.09 39.72
N ASN A 24 168.72 22.13 38.91
CA ASN A 24 169.76 23.12 38.66
C ASN A 24 170.05 23.92 39.93
N VAL A 25 171.25 23.74 40.50
CA VAL A 25 171.65 24.38 41.77
C VAL A 25 171.69 25.91 41.75
N LEU A 26 171.59 26.55 40.58
CA LEU A 26 171.45 28.00 40.43
C LEU A 26 170.00 28.46 40.26
N THR A 27 169.18 27.74 39.48
CA THR A 27 167.84 28.20 39.05
C THR A 27 166.67 27.42 39.61
N GLY A 28 166.88 26.22 40.17
CA GLY A 28 165.82 25.34 40.64
C GLY A 28 165.04 24.63 39.53
N ILE A 29 165.43 24.84 38.28
CA ILE A 29 164.75 24.24 37.12
C ILE A 29 165.07 22.74 37.07
N CYS A 30 164.02 21.94 36.93
CA CYS A 30 164.09 20.48 36.78
C CYS A 30 164.51 20.12 35.37
N GLY A 31 165.70 19.54 35.20
CA GLY A 31 166.27 19.28 33.88
C GLY A 31 165.46 18.27 33.04
N SER A 32 165.07 17.13 33.61
CA SER A 32 164.29 16.10 32.91
C SER A 32 163.23 15.51 33.83
N GLY A 33 162.00 15.37 33.32
CA GLY A 33 160.87 14.72 34.03
C GLY A 33 159.73 15.65 34.44
N GLY A 34 159.89 16.97 34.35
CA GLY A 34 158.84 17.94 34.72
C GLY A 34 158.44 17.86 36.21
N CYS A 35 157.25 18.37 36.53
CA CYS A 35 156.73 18.42 37.89
C CYS A 35 155.94 17.18 38.27
N GLU A 36 155.96 16.84 39.56
CA GLU A 36 155.10 15.80 40.11
C GLU A 36 153.62 16.23 40.07
N ALA A 37 152.72 15.23 40.13
CA ALA A 37 151.28 15.46 40.05
C ALA A 37 150.78 16.40 41.17
N GLY A 38 149.95 17.37 40.79
CA GLY A 38 149.51 18.44 41.69
C GLY A 38 150.31 19.73 41.58
N TRP A 39 151.42 19.73 40.82
CA TRP A 39 152.26 20.90 40.58
C TRP A 39 152.37 21.25 39.08
N LYS A 40 152.56 22.54 38.80
CA LYS A 40 152.73 23.12 37.46
C LYS A 40 153.85 24.16 37.46
N GLU A 41 154.18 24.65 36.25
CA GLU A 41 155.29 25.55 35.92
C GLU A 41 156.67 24.86 35.78
N ASN A 42 157.68 25.56 35.26
CA ASN A 42 158.95 24.95 34.87
C ASN A 42 159.95 24.76 36.03
N ASP A 43 159.75 25.48 37.14
CA ASP A 43 160.48 25.34 38.40
C ASP A 43 159.70 24.52 39.45
N CYS A 44 158.50 24.06 39.10
CA CYS A 44 157.65 23.16 39.88
C CYS A 44 157.30 23.68 41.28
N GLN A 45 156.97 24.97 41.39
CA GLN A 45 156.63 25.60 42.68
C GLN A 45 155.16 26.01 42.82
N THR A 46 154.31 25.83 41.81
CA THR A 46 152.89 26.24 41.85
C THR A 46 151.95 25.03 41.86
N ALA A 47 150.98 24.98 42.78
CA ALA A 47 149.99 23.90 42.86
C ALA A 47 148.78 24.08 41.89
N CYS A 48 148.08 23.00 41.54
CA CYS A 48 146.88 23.05 40.67
C CYS A 48 145.73 23.85 41.27
N SER A 49 144.95 24.50 40.40
CA SER A 49 143.78 25.30 40.79
C SER A 49 142.54 24.41 41.02
N PRO A 50 141.54 24.83 41.82
CA PRO A 50 140.35 24.02 42.09
C PRO A 50 139.60 23.63 40.81
N GLY A 51 139.25 22.35 40.69
CA GLY A 51 138.59 21.79 39.49
C GLY A 51 139.56 21.21 38.45
N GLU A 52 140.86 21.48 38.60
CA GLU A 52 141.92 20.92 37.76
C GLU A 52 142.73 19.86 38.51
N PHE A 53 143.18 18.81 37.81
CA PHE A 53 143.98 17.75 38.43
C PHE A 53 145.03 17.12 37.51
N GLY A 54 146.00 16.43 38.12
CA GLY A 54 147.05 15.67 37.45
C GLY A 54 148.39 16.42 37.29
N PRO A 55 149.42 15.80 36.70
CA PRO A 55 150.71 16.45 36.43
C PRO A 55 150.51 17.59 35.41
N GLY A 56 150.95 18.80 35.76
CA GLY A 56 150.69 19.99 34.95
C GLY A 56 149.23 20.46 34.91
N CYS A 57 148.33 19.84 35.71
CA CYS A 57 146.94 20.25 35.91
C CYS A 57 146.03 20.22 34.66
N THR A 58 146.11 19.20 33.81
CA THR A 58 145.37 19.16 32.52
C THR A 58 143.99 18.50 32.57
N GLY A 59 143.61 17.82 33.64
CA GLY A 59 142.29 17.19 33.80
C GLY A 59 141.25 18.13 34.43
N THR A 60 139.95 17.93 34.15
CA THR A 60 138.83 18.72 34.71
C THR A 60 137.73 17.80 35.29
N CYS A 61 137.04 18.14 36.38
CA CYS A 61 135.84 17.42 36.84
C CYS A 61 134.57 18.29 36.85
N HIS A 62 133.42 17.64 36.61
CA HIS A 62 132.07 18.20 36.81
C HIS A 62 131.40 17.56 38.03
N CYS A 63 132.03 17.77 39.17
CA CYS A 63 131.60 17.26 40.46
C CYS A 63 130.31 17.98 40.93
N ALA A 64 129.32 17.24 41.46
CA ALA A 64 128.06 17.84 41.91
C ALA A 64 128.28 18.99 42.92
N SER A 65 127.74 20.18 42.62
CA SER A 65 127.94 21.40 43.41
C SER A 65 127.26 21.30 44.77
N GLY A 66 128.06 21.06 45.82
CA GLY A 66 127.61 20.89 47.20
C GLY A 66 128.75 20.66 48.18
N GLY A 67 129.89 21.32 47.94
CA GLY A 67 131.12 21.12 48.71
C GLY A 67 132.00 19.95 48.23
N SER A 68 131.64 19.29 47.12
CA SER A 68 132.49 18.30 46.47
C SER A 68 133.68 18.99 45.81
N VAL A 69 134.89 18.68 46.27
CA VAL A 69 136.14 19.28 45.78
C VAL A 69 136.87 18.25 44.91
N CYS A 70 137.24 18.67 43.71
CA CYS A 70 138.07 17.88 42.81
C CYS A 70 139.45 17.65 43.44
N ASN A 71 139.84 16.39 43.63
CA ASN A 71 141.18 16.08 44.11
C ASN A 71 142.22 16.46 43.06
N ILE A 72 143.12 17.41 43.38
CA ILE A 72 144.11 17.96 42.43
C ILE A 72 145.13 16.95 41.90
N THR A 73 145.21 15.75 42.48
CA THR A 73 146.10 14.68 42.00
C THR A 73 145.33 13.66 41.17
N THR A 74 144.11 13.27 41.57
CA THR A 74 143.38 12.13 40.97
C THR A 74 142.12 12.49 40.19
N GLY A 75 141.56 13.68 40.40
CA GLY A 75 140.34 14.15 39.72
C GLY A 75 139.03 13.56 40.23
N VAL A 76 139.08 12.74 41.28
CA VAL A 76 137.89 12.10 41.85
C VAL A 76 137.12 13.10 42.73
N CYS A 77 135.81 13.17 42.54
CA CYS A 77 134.90 13.98 43.33
C CYS A 77 134.91 13.51 44.79
N SER A 78 135.16 14.39 45.76
CA SER A 78 135.27 13.99 47.17
C SER A 78 133.98 13.40 47.76
N SER A 79 132.80 13.74 47.21
CA SER A 79 131.50 13.14 47.53
C SER A 79 130.39 13.61 46.56
N GLY A 80 129.31 12.83 46.39
CA GLY A 80 128.08 13.30 45.72
C GLY A 80 127.87 12.98 44.24
N GLY A 81 128.71 12.14 43.62
CA GLY A 81 128.51 11.68 42.24
C GLY A 81 128.56 12.80 41.19
N CYS A 82 127.97 12.53 40.02
CA CYS A 82 127.92 13.47 38.90
C CYS A 82 126.62 14.28 38.89
N GLU A 83 126.69 15.51 38.42
CA GLU A 83 125.49 16.32 38.22
C GLU A 83 124.60 15.76 37.09
N ALA A 84 123.31 16.12 37.08
CA ALA A 84 122.35 15.59 36.11
C ALA A 84 122.80 15.85 34.66
N GLY A 85 122.77 14.80 33.84
CA GLY A 85 123.30 14.82 32.49
C GLY A 85 124.74 14.33 32.36
N TRP A 86 125.42 13.92 33.44
CA TRP A 86 126.79 13.42 33.42
C TRP A 86 126.96 12.11 34.18
N LYS A 87 127.94 11.30 33.75
CA LYS A 87 128.37 10.04 34.36
C LYS A 87 129.89 9.84 34.25
N GLY A 88 130.41 8.91 35.04
CA GLY A 88 131.82 8.52 35.04
C GLY A 88 132.56 8.89 36.32
N VAL A 89 133.68 8.22 36.60
CA VAL A 89 134.39 8.30 37.89
C VAL A 89 134.93 9.69 38.25
N SER A 90 135.13 10.55 37.25
CA SER A 90 135.54 11.95 37.41
C SER A 90 134.48 12.90 36.82
N CYS A 91 133.28 12.40 36.53
CA CYS A 91 132.18 13.13 35.92
C CYS A 91 132.55 13.83 34.63
N GLN A 92 133.15 13.06 33.72
CA GLN A 92 133.72 13.57 32.48
C GLN A 92 132.86 13.30 31.22
N THR A 93 131.79 12.50 31.33
CA THR A 93 131.00 12.03 30.17
C THR A 93 129.53 12.41 30.30
N ALA A 94 128.93 13.00 29.26
CA ALA A 94 127.49 13.31 29.26
C ALA A 94 126.61 12.04 29.07
N CYS A 95 125.35 12.08 29.49
CA CYS A 95 124.39 10.99 29.27
C CYS A 95 124.19 10.69 27.79
N SER A 96 123.97 9.41 27.48
CA SER A 96 123.62 8.97 26.13
C SER A 96 122.19 9.40 25.77
N LEU A 97 121.87 9.47 24.47
CA LEU A 97 120.50 9.72 24.02
C LEU A 97 119.55 8.65 24.59
N GLY A 98 118.40 9.08 25.11
CA GLY A 98 117.41 8.21 25.76
C GLY A 98 117.61 8.02 27.26
N GLU A 99 118.80 8.32 27.78
CA GLU A 99 119.11 8.31 29.22
C GLU A 99 119.05 9.73 29.81
N PHE A 100 118.57 9.86 31.05
CA PHE A 100 118.53 11.14 31.74
C PHE A 100 118.78 11.06 33.24
N GLY A 101 119.03 12.22 33.84
CA GLY A 101 119.17 12.39 35.29
C GLY A 101 120.63 12.31 35.78
N PRO A 102 120.85 12.36 37.10
CA PRO A 102 122.17 12.19 37.71
C PRO A 102 122.67 10.76 37.48
N ASP A 103 123.93 10.63 37.10
CA ASP A 103 124.56 9.35 36.70
C ASP A 103 123.84 8.59 35.56
N CYS A 104 122.88 9.24 34.87
CA CYS A 104 122.13 8.73 33.72
C CYS A 104 121.30 7.46 33.99
N THR A 105 120.58 7.39 35.12
CA THR A 105 119.83 6.18 35.52
C THR A 105 118.38 6.11 35.02
N GLY A 106 117.84 7.17 34.45
CA GLY A 106 116.45 7.19 33.93
C GLY A 106 116.39 6.93 32.42
N ASP A 107 115.39 6.16 31.98
CA ASP A 107 115.11 5.90 30.56
C ASP A 107 113.83 6.63 30.11
N CYS A 108 113.82 7.12 28.87
CA CYS A 108 112.67 7.82 28.27
C CYS A 108 111.89 6.93 27.29
N HIS A 109 110.56 6.93 27.35
CA HIS A 109 109.67 6.31 26.35
C HIS A 109 108.92 7.35 25.51
N CYS A 110 109.68 8.24 24.87
CA CYS A 110 109.14 9.33 24.07
C CYS A 110 108.53 8.84 22.75
N LEU A 111 107.39 9.41 22.35
CA LEU A 111 106.71 9.08 21.09
C LEU A 111 107.60 9.29 19.85
N THR A 112 108.49 10.28 19.90
CA THR A 112 109.37 10.66 18.77
C THR A 112 110.79 10.11 18.90
N GLY A 113 111.02 9.17 19.83
CA GLY A 113 112.29 8.48 20.04
C GLY A 113 113.28 9.21 20.95
N ASP A 114 114.40 8.55 21.24
CA ASP A 114 115.35 8.88 22.30
C ASP A 114 115.97 10.28 22.22
N SER A 115 116.04 10.87 21.01
CA SER A 115 116.56 12.23 20.81
C SER A 115 115.64 13.34 21.33
N ALA A 116 114.37 13.04 21.56
CA ALA A 116 113.40 13.98 22.13
C ALA A 116 113.40 13.99 23.67
N CYS A 117 114.19 13.09 24.29
CA CYS A 117 114.36 13.00 25.74
C CYS A 117 115.36 14.05 26.22
N ASN A 118 114.93 14.88 27.17
CA ASN A 118 115.84 15.80 27.84
C ASN A 118 116.78 15.03 28.80
N ILE A 119 118.09 15.03 28.54
CA ILE A 119 119.10 14.29 29.33
C ILE A 119 119.21 14.71 30.81
N GLN A 120 118.59 15.83 31.22
CA GLN A 120 118.53 16.24 32.62
C GLN A 120 117.21 15.85 33.29
N THR A 121 116.07 16.01 32.61
CA THR A 121 114.75 15.91 33.24
C THR A 121 113.88 14.75 32.77
N GLY A 122 114.23 14.09 31.66
CA GLY A 122 113.45 12.99 31.08
C GLY A 122 112.19 13.42 30.33
N ALA A 123 111.96 14.73 30.18
CA ALA A 123 110.75 15.23 29.54
C ALA A 123 110.79 14.99 28.02
N CYS A 124 109.69 14.47 27.48
CA CYS A 124 109.51 14.18 26.06
C CYS A 124 108.75 15.31 25.34
N THR A 125 109.36 15.93 24.33
CA THR A 125 108.76 17.09 23.63
C THR A 125 107.56 16.77 22.72
N GLY A 126 107.14 15.50 22.61
CA GLY A 126 106.06 15.04 21.73
C GLY A 126 105.05 14.09 22.38
N GLY A 127 105.00 14.03 23.71
CA GLY A 127 104.14 13.07 24.44
C GLY A 127 104.72 11.66 24.49
N CYS A 128 103.96 10.75 25.10
CA CYS A 128 104.41 9.39 25.37
C CYS A 128 104.06 8.42 24.25
N ALA A 129 104.94 7.44 24.03
CA ALA A 129 104.66 6.33 23.14
C ALA A 129 103.43 5.54 23.62
N ALA A 130 102.78 4.82 22.70
CA ALA A 130 101.60 4.01 23.03
C ALA A 130 101.91 3.03 24.18
N GLY A 131 100.97 2.93 25.13
CA GLY A 131 101.14 2.13 26.35
C GLY A 131 101.74 2.90 27.53
N TRP A 132 102.17 4.16 27.35
CA TRP A 132 102.78 4.99 28.38
C TRP A 132 102.08 6.35 28.52
N LYS A 133 102.09 6.90 29.74
CA LYS A 133 101.63 8.23 30.13
C LYS A 133 102.55 8.82 31.20
N GLY A 134 102.40 10.11 31.47
CA GLY A 134 103.23 10.86 32.42
C GLY A 134 104.13 11.88 31.72
N ASN A 135 104.77 12.77 32.48
CA ASN A 135 105.59 13.85 31.93
C ASN A 135 106.99 13.38 31.45
N ASP A 136 107.49 12.29 32.05
CA ASP A 136 108.73 11.59 31.70
C ASP A 136 108.47 10.26 30.97
N CYS A 137 107.20 9.95 30.69
CA CYS A 137 106.74 8.76 29.99
C CYS A 137 107.15 7.43 30.64
N GLN A 138 107.18 7.37 31.98
CA GLN A 138 107.52 6.15 32.72
C GLN A 138 106.32 5.40 33.32
N THR A 139 105.08 5.89 33.15
CA THR A 139 103.89 5.23 33.73
C THR A 139 103.12 4.46 32.65
N ALA A 140 102.88 3.17 32.84
CA ALA A 140 102.07 2.38 31.91
C ALA A 140 100.57 2.74 31.95
N CYS A 141 99.83 2.50 30.85
CA CYS A 141 98.38 2.69 30.82
C CYS A 141 97.65 1.81 31.84
N SER A 142 96.51 2.31 32.34
CA SER A 142 95.64 1.56 33.24
C SER A 142 94.81 0.53 32.45
N PRO A 143 94.36 -0.59 33.07
CA PRO A 143 93.55 -1.60 32.38
C PRO A 143 92.32 -0.96 31.71
N GLY A 144 92.06 -1.34 30.44
CA GLY A 144 90.96 -0.80 29.64
C GLY A 144 91.30 0.50 28.88
N GLU A 145 92.44 1.14 29.15
CA GLU A 145 92.95 2.31 28.41
C GLU A 145 94.07 1.92 27.45
N PHE A 146 94.10 2.50 26.24
CA PHE A 146 95.14 2.21 25.25
C PHE A 146 95.51 3.40 24.34
N GLY A 147 96.66 3.26 23.66
CA GLY A 147 97.19 4.22 22.70
C GLY A 147 98.18 5.22 23.31
N PRO A 148 98.64 6.22 22.52
CA PRO A 148 99.53 7.28 23.01
C PRO A 148 98.83 8.08 24.11
N ASP A 149 99.55 8.34 25.20
CA ASP A 149 99.04 8.99 26.41
C ASP A 149 97.79 8.31 27.02
N CYS A 150 97.50 7.05 26.64
CA CYS A 150 96.35 6.25 27.08
C CYS A 150 94.97 6.88 26.80
N ALA A 151 94.82 7.57 25.66
CA ALA A 151 93.63 8.38 25.37
C ALA A 151 92.35 7.61 24.98
N ASN A 152 92.40 6.29 24.73
CA ASN A 152 91.26 5.51 24.20
C ASN A 152 90.81 4.40 25.17
N THR A 153 89.55 3.96 25.06
CA THR A 153 88.96 2.91 25.90
C THR A 153 88.41 1.74 25.05
N CYS A 154 88.50 0.51 25.57
CA CYS A 154 87.97 -0.70 24.91
C CYS A 154 86.66 -1.23 25.54
N HIS A 155 85.79 -1.85 24.74
CA HIS A 155 84.58 -2.57 25.20
C HIS A 155 84.60 -4.06 24.84
N CYS A 156 85.62 -4.77 25.32
CA CYS A 156 85.83 -6.19 25.05
C CYS A 156 84.89 -7.08 25.87
N ALA A 157 84.43 -8.19 25.28
CA ALA A 157 83.54 -9.15 25.97
C ALA A 157 84.17 -9.78 27.24
N GLY A 158 85.50 -9.87 27.29
CA GLY A 158 86.26 -10.39 28.45
C GLY A 158 86.63 -9.35 29.52
N GLY A 159 86.25 -8.07 29.34
CA GLY A 159 86.61 -6.96 30.22
C GLY A 159 88.01 -6.36 29.98
N ASP A 160 88.45 -5.50 30.91
CA ASP A 160 89.60 -4.60 30.77
C ASP A 160 90.97 -5.31 30.58
N SER A 161 91.09 -6.56 31.02
CA SER A 161 92.34 -7.35 30.96
C SER A 161 92.67 -7.89 29.56
N VAL A 162 91.73 -7.76 28.62
CA VAL A 162 91.83 -8.29 27.25
C VAL A 162 92.12 -7.18 26.23
N CYS A 163 92.14 -5.91 26.68
CA CYS A 163 92.48 -4.73 25.90
C CYS A 163 93.97 -4.41 26.10
N PRO A 164 94.85 -4.69 25.11
CA PRO A 164 96.26 -4.33 25.20
C PRO A 164 96.43 -2.81 25.18
N ALA A 165 97.23 -2.29 26.10
CA ALA A 165 97.48 -0.85 26.27
C ALA A 165 98.12 -0.15 25.05
N ASP A 166 98.71 -0.91 24.14
CA ASP A 166 99.36 -0.42 22.93
C ASP A 166 98.41 -0.35 21.73
N THR A 167 97.56 -1.36 21.53
CA THR A 167 96.73 -1.53 20.33
C THR A 167 95.23 -1.37 20.54
N GLY A 168 94.74 -1.66 21.75
CA GLY A 168 93.31 -1.63 22.08
C GLY A 168 92.45 -2.64 21.32
N VAL A 169 93.05 -3.67 20.73
CA VAL A 169 92.34 -4.73 20.02
C VAL A 169 92.11 -5.90 20.97
N CYS A 170 90.84 -6.27 21.17
CA CYS A 170 90.47 -7.33 22.10
C CYS A 170 91.13 -8.65 21.72
N THR A 171 92.00 -9.17 22.58
CA THR A 171 92.81 -10.36 22.27
C THR A 171 92.01 -11.67 22.26
N SER A 172 90.80 -11.69 22.84
CA SER A 172 89.91 -12.85 22.84
C SER A 172 88.45 -12.47 23.14
N GLY A 173 87.49 -13.05 22.41
CA GLY A 173 86.06 -12.97 22.74
C GLY A 173 85.25 -11.89 22.02
N GLY A 174 85.84 -11.14 21.09
CA GLY A 174 85.11 -10.13 20.29
C GLY A 174 84.56 -8.98 21.13
N CYS A 175 83.56 -8.29 20.59
CA CYS A 175 82.94 -7.14 21.24
C CYS A 175 81.83 -7.54 22.21
N ALA A 176 81.71 -6.79 23.30
CA ALA A 176 80.60 -6.97 24.23
C ALA A 176 79.25 -6.70 23.54
N ALA A 177 78.16 -7.29 24.06
CA ALA A 177 76.84 -7.09 23.49
C ALA A 177 76.46 -5.60 23.37
N GLY A 178 75.99 -5.19 22.20
CA GLY A 178 75.70 -3.79 21.87
C GLY A 178 76.88 -3.03 21.25
N TRP A 179 78.02 -3.68 21.03
CA TRP A 179 79.22 -3.09 20.43
C TRP A 179 79.75 -3.92 19.26
N GLU A 180 80.32 -3.22 18.28
CA GLU A 180 81.05 -3.75 17.13
C GLU A 180 82.32 -2.92 16.86
N GLY A 181 83.19 -3.45 16.02
CA GLY A 181 84.37 -2.75 15.54
C GLY A 181 85.22 -3.63 14.64
N VAL A 182 85.84 -3.03 13.64
CA VAL A 182 86.72 -3.73 12.70
C VAL A 182 87.88 -4.36 13.47
N SER A 183 88.15 -5.64 13.23
CA SER A 183 89.24 -6.38 13.89
C SER A 183 89.16 -6.39 15.42
N SER A 184 87.94 -6.44 16.01
CA SER A 184 87.74 -6.54 17.46
C SER A 184 88.23 -5.33 18.26
N ALA A 185 88.14 -4.15 17.65
CA ALA A 185 88.49 -2.88 18.29
C ALA A 185 87.36 -2.37 19.22
N CYS A 186 86.10 -2.75 18.97
CA CYS A 186 84.96 -2.62 19.90
C CYS A 186 84.73 -1.20 20.44
N GLN A 187 84.66 -0.21 19.54
CA GLN A 187 84.40 1.19 19.87
C GLN A 187 83.07 1.74 19.30
N THR A 188 82.33 0.97 18.50
CA THR A 188 81.08 1.44 17.85
C THR A 188 79.88 0.71 18.43
N ALA A 189 78.83 1.44 18.81
CA ALA A 189 77.59 0.82 19.27
C ALA A 189 76.79 0.26 18.09
N CYS A 190 76.04 -0.83 18.28
CA CYS A 190 75.23 -1.42 17.21
C CYS A 190 74.27 -0.41 16.58
N SER A 191 74.17 -0.47 15.26
CA SER A 191 73.15 0.28 14.51
C SER A 191 71.73 -0.20 14.84
N GLY A 192 70.75 0.70 14.77
CA GLY A 192 69.34 0.36 15.03
C GLY A 192 68.88 -0.84 14.20
N GLY A 193 68.12 -1.75 14.81
CA GLY A 193 67.66 -2.99 14.18
C GLY A 193 68.62 -4.18 14.32
N THR A 194 69.84 -3.96 14.85
CA THR A 194 70.81 -5.03 15.15
C THR A 194 71.12 -5.11 16.64
N PHE A 195 71.43 -6.30 17.15
CA PHE A 195 71.69 -6.53 18.56
C PHE A 195 72.66 -7.68 18.85
N GLY A 196 73.10 -7.76 20.11
CA GLY A 196 73.94 -8.84 20.61
C GLY A 196 75.44 -8.57 20.44
N PRO A 197 76.30 -9.57 20.71
CA PRO A 197 77.74 -9.43 20.50
C PRO A 197 78.05 -9.29 19.02
N ASP A 198 78.96 -8.36 18.69
CA ASP A 198 79.35 -8.01 17.33
C ASP A 198 78.15 -7.63 16.42
N CYS A 199 77.00 -7.22 17.01
CA CYS A 199 75.79 -6.77 16.32
C CYS A 199 75.25 -7.75 15.26
N THR A 200 75.40 -9.05 15.50
CA THR A 200 75.04 -10.11 14.53
C THR A 200 73.55 -10.48 14.52
N GLY A 201 72.82 -10.20 15.59
CA GLY A 201 71.37 -10.42 15.66
C GLY A 201 70.61 -9.32 14.93
N THR A 202 69.54 -9.67 14.21
CA THR A 202 68.62 -8.71 13.57
C THR A 202 67.25 -8.78 14.23
N CYS A 203 66.62 -7.63 14.47
CA CYS A 203 65.28 -7.51 14.99
C CYS A 203 64.25 -7.27 13.88
N HIS A 204 63.06 -7.87 13.99
CA HIS A 204 61.91 -7.56 13.13
C HIS A 204 60.78 -6.91 13.95
N CYS A 205 61.07 -5.78 14.57
CA CYS A 205 60.14 -5.08 15.46
C CYS A 205 59.00 -4.40 14.68
N LEU A 206 57.78 -4.45 15.22
CA LEU A 206 56.59 -3.83 14.63
C LEU A 206 56.75 -2.32 14.42
N THR A 207 57.39 -1.64 15.37
CA THR A 207 57.57 -0.18 15.38
C THR A 207 58.90 0.26 14.75
N GLY A 208 59.59 -0.64 14.05
CA GLY A 208 60.83 -0.38 13.32
C GLY A 208 62.11 -0.51 14.15
N ASP A 209 63.24 -0.31 13.49
CA ASP A 209 64.60 -0.61 13.97
C ASP A 209 64.99 0.08 15.28
N SER A 210 64.43 1.26 15.58
CA SER A 210 64.68 1.99 16.81
C SER A 210 64.07 1.35 18.07
N ALA A 211 63.12 0.43 17.91
CA ALA A 211 62.49 -0.29 19.01
C ALA A 211 63.23 -1.56 19.43
N CYS A 212 64.27 -1.94 18.68
CA CYS A 212 65.15 -3.07 18.96
C CYS A 212 66.16 -2.69 20.04
N ASN A 213 66.15 -3.41 21.16
CA ASN A 213 67.19 -3.25 22.17
C ASN A 213 68.53 -3.78 21.65
N ILE A 214 69.54 -2.92 21.49
CA ILE A 214 70.85 -3.28 20.92
C ILE A 214 71.63 -4.35 21.71
N GLN A 215 71.28 -4.63 22.96
CA GLN A 215 71.91 -5.69 23.75
C GLN A 215 71.15 -7.01 23.67
N THR A 216 69.82 -6.97 23.79
CA THR A 216 68.99 -8.18 23.98
C THR A 216 68.12 -8.55 22.79
N GLY A 217 67.95 -7.65 21.83
CA GLY A 217 67.04 -7.82 20.69
C GLY A 217 65.57 -7.61 20.99
N ALA A 218 65.22 -7.32 22.25
CA ALA A 218 63.83 -7.19 22.64
C ALA A 218 63.13 -6.03 21.94
N CYS A 219 61.97 -6.29 21.33
CA CYS A 219 61.15 -5.29 20.65
C CYS A 219 60.07 -4.73 21.60
N THR A 220 60.10 -3.43 21.89
CA THR A 220 59.18 -2.81 22.86
C THR A 220 57.71 -2.71 22.40
N GLY A 221 57.42 -3.03 21.13
CA GLY A 221 56.08 -2.94 20.53
C GLY A 221 55.56 -4.25 19.91
N GLY A 222 56.19 -5.39 20.22
CA GLY A 222 55.89 -6.67 19.59
C GLY A 222 56.52 -6.82 18.20
N CYS A 223 56.21 -7.93 17.54
CA CYS A 223 56.83 -8.32 16.28
C CYS A 223 56.03 -7.85 15.06
N ALA A 224 56.76 -7.54 13.99
CA ALA A 224 56.15 -7.27 12.69
C ALA A 224 55.43 -8.52 12.16
N ALA A 225 54.46 -8.33 11.26
CA ALA A 225 53.65 -9.42 10.73
C ALA A 225 54.52 -10.52 10.10
N GLY A 226 54.22 -11.78 10.44
CA GLY A 226 55.00 -12.95 10.02
C GLY A 226 56.10 -13.38 10.99
N TRP A 227 56.27 -12.66 12.12
CA TRP A 227 57.29 -12.93 13.12
C TRP A 227 56.70 -13.02 14.54
N LYS A 228 57.27 -13.88 15.39
CA LYS A 228 56.98 -14.05 16.82
C LYS A 228 58.27 -14.24 17.62
N GLY A 229 58.14 -14.19 18.94
CA GLY A 229 59.25 -14.32 19.88
C GLY A 229 59.73 -12.98 20.44
N ASN A 230 60.50 -13.00 21.53
CA ASN A 230 60.88 -11.78 22.24
C ASN A 230 61.80 -10.85 21.42
N ASP A 231 62.61 -11.43 20.54
CA ASP A 231 63.52 -10.75 19.62
C ASP A 231 63.01 -10.70 18.17
N CYS A 232 61.79 -11.20 17.94
CA CYS A 232 61.12 -11.23 16.65
C CYS A 232 61.91 -11.94 15.54
N GLN A 233 62.65 -13.00 15.87
CA GLN A 233 63.41 -13.80 14.91
C GLN A 233 62.72 -15.09 14.46
N THR A 234 61.60 -15.47 15.08
CA THR A 234 60.90 -16.72 14.72
C THR A 234 59.78 -16.42 13.72
N VAL A 235 59.80 -17.07 12.57
CA VAL A 235 58.73 -16.95 11.56
C VAL A 235 57.46 -17.66 12.06
N CYS A 236 56.27 -17.15 11.71
CA CYS A 236 55.01 -17.83 12.02
C CYS A 236 54.96 -19.26 11.46
N GLU A 237 54.31 -20.16 12.19
CA GLU A 237 54.10 -21.53 11.74
C GLU A 237 52.95 -21.61 10.72
N SER A 238 52.90 -22.70 9.95
CA SER A 238 51.85 -22.90 8.94
C SER A 238 50.47 -22.87 9.60
N GLY A 239 49.61 -21.94 9.18
CA GLY A 239 48.28 -21.73 9.78
C GLY A 239 48.18 -20.56 10.76
N GLU A 240 49.30 -19.92 11.11
CA GLU A 240 49.35 -18.69 11.91
C GLU A 240 49.76 -17.49 11.04
N PHE A 241 49.20 -16.31 11.33
CA PHE A 241 49.56 -15.07 10.62
C PHE A 241 49.44 -13.80 11.45
N GLY A 242 49.98 -12.70 10.90
CA GLY A 242 49.86 -11.36 11.48
C GLY A 242 50.98 -11.03 12.46
N PRO A 243 50.90 -9.88 13.15
CA PRO A 243 51.88 -9.50 14.17
C PRO A 243 51.81 -10.49 15.34
N ASP A 244 52.98 -10.90 15.84
CA ASP A 244 53.12 -11.91 16.89
C ASP A 244 52.45 -13.27 16.57
N CYS A 245 52.09 -13.53 15.32
CA CYS A 245 51.42 -14.74 14.83
C CYS A 245 50.11 -15.08 15.56
N THR A 246 49.33 -14.08 15.97
CA THR A 246 48.11 -14.30 16.75
C THR A 246 46.88 -14.69 15.92
N GLY A 247 46.91 -14.49 14.60
CA GLY A 247 45.82 -14.88 13.70
C GLY A 247 45.93 -16.35 13.31
N THR A 248 44.79 -17.03 13.14
CA THR A 248 44.71 -18.42 12.65
C THR A 248 43.98 -18.46 11.31
N CYS A 249 44.41 -19.33 10.39
CA CYS A 249 43.79 -19.48 9.08
C CYS A 249 42.85 -20.69 9.02
N HIS A 250 41.79 -20.59 8.21
CA HIS A 250 40.86 -21.68 7.92
C HIS A 250 40.71 -21.85 6.40
N CYS A 251 41.82 -22.15 5.71
CA CYS A 251 41.87 -22.18 4.25
C CYS A 251 41.32 -23.50 3.67
N LEU A 252 40.62 -23.42 2.53
CA LEU A 252 40.00 -24.57 1.85
C LEU A 252 41.01 -25.65 1.46
N THR A 253 42.19 -25.25 1.00
CA THR A 253 43.26 -26.16 0.55
C THR A 253 44.28 -26.49 1.65
N GLY A 254 43.94 -26.21 2.91
CA GLY A 254 44.80 -26.41 4.08
C GLY A 254 45.65 -25.19 4.45
N ASP A 255 46.13 -25.19 5.70
CA ASP A 255 46.76 -24.05 6.38
C ASP A 255 48.08 -23.57 5.75
N SER A 256 48.69 -24.38 4.87
CA SER A 256 49.89 -24.03 4.11
C SER A 256 49.62 -23.08 2.93
N ALA A 257 48.35 -22.93 2.53
CA ALA A 257 47.93 -21.96 1.52
C ALA A 257 47.71 -20.55 2.09
N CYS A 258 47.94 -20.38 3.40
CA CYS A 258 47.75 -19.12 4.10
C CYS A 258 49.02 -18.26 4.08
N SER A 259 48.87 -16.97 3.77
CA SER A 259 49.93 -15.98 3.93
C SER A 259 50.24 -15.73 5.42
N ILE A 260 51.44 -16.05 5.87
CA ILE A 260 51.90 -15.78 7.25
C ILE A 260 51.92 -14.29 7.64
N GLN A 261 51.86 -13.38 6.65
CA GLN A 261 51.81 -11.94 6.91
C GLN A 261 50.37 -11.41 7.00
N THR A 262 49.49 -11.88 6.13
CA THR A 262 48.18 -11.25 5.89
C THR A 262 46.98 -12.16 6.15
N GLY A 263 47.19 -13.46 6.35
CA GLY A 263 46.11 -14.43 6.57
C GLY A 263 45.39 -14.87 5.30
N VAL A 264 45.75 -14.29 4.15
CA VAL A 264 44.99 -14.50 2.91
C VAL A 264 45.20 -15.92 2.38
N CYS A 265 44.09 -16.62 2.13
CA CYS A 265 44.05 -17.97 1.58
C CYS A 265 43.96 -17.92 0.04
N THR A 266 44.90 -18.53 -0.67
CA THR A 266 44.91 -18.51 -2.16
C THR A 266 43.81 -19.35 -2.83
N GLY A 267 43.13 -20.21 -2.08
CA GLY A 267 42.08 -21.12 -2.56
C GLY A 267 40.68 -20.87 -1.98
N GLY A 268 40.47 -19.73 -1.31
CA GLY A 268 39.23 -19.45 -0.57
C GLY A 268 39.17 -20.14 0.80
N CYS A 269 38.05 -19.95 1.49
CA CYS A 269 37.83 -20.42 2.85
C CYS A 269 37.26 -21.83 2.91
N ALA A 270 37.68 -22.58 3.92
CA ALA A 270 37.07 -23.86 4.24
C ALA A 270 35.60 -23.68 4.62
N ALA A 271 34.81 -24.75 4.49
CA ALA A 271 33.40 -24.70 4.81
C ALA A 271 33.16 -24.22 6.25
N GLY A 272 32.23 -23.27 6.40
CA GLY A 272 31.93 -22.63 7.69
C GLY A 272 32.63 -21.29 7.93
N TRP A 273 33.49 -20.85 7.01
CA TRP A 273 34.27 -19.61 7.13
C TRP A 273 34.16 -18.74 5.87
N LYS A 274 34.19 -17.42 6.04
CA LYS A 274 34.24 -16.39 5.00
C LYS A 274 35.21 -15.27 5.39
N GLY A 275 35.48 -14.38 4.43
CA GLY A 275 36.43 -13.29 4.57
C GLY A 275 37.72 -13.57 3.81
N ASN A 276 38.52 -12.53 3.59
CA ASN A 276 39.79 -12.67 2.86
C ASN A 276 40.84 -13.48 3.62
N ASP A 277 40.76 -13.50 4.95
CA ASP A 277 41.63 -14.24 5.88
C ASP A 277 40.97 -15.48 6.49
N CYS A 278 39.73 -15.78 6.08
CA CYS A 278 38.95 -16.92 6.54
C CYS A 278 38.76 -17.02 8.06
N GLN A 279 38.70 -15.88 8.75
CA GLN A 279 38.46 -15.84 10.20
C GLN A 279 37.01 -15.56 10.61
N THR A 280 36.14 -15.22 9.66
CA THR A 280 34.73 -14.93 9.98
C THR A 280 33.91 -16.19 9.79
N ALA A 281 33.30 -16.71 10.86
CA ALA A 281 32.35 -17.81 10.73
C ALA A 281 31.14 -17.41 9.86
N CYS A 282 30.55 -18.37 9.13
CA CYS A 282 29.31 -18.11 8.40
C CYS A 282 28.22 -17.57 9.31
N SER A 283 27.41 -16.67 8.78
CA SER A 283 26.24 -16.18 9.49
C SER A 283 25.18 -17.30 9.54
N PRO A 284 24.29 -17.33 10.55
CA PRO A 284 23.20 -18.32 10.58
C PRO A 284 22.45 -18.32 9.25
N GLY A 285 22.19 -19.51 8.69
CA GLY A 285 21.53 -19.68 7.39
C GLY A 285 22.47 -19.72 6.17
N GLU A 286 23.78 -19.48 6.35
CA GLU A 286 24.79 -19.63 5.31
C GLU A 286 25.73 -20.81 5.61
N PHE A 287 26.14 -21.53 4.56
CA PHE A 287 27.03 -22.69 4.70
C PHE A 287 27.94 -22.91 3.50
N GLY A 288 28.87 -23.87 3.64
CA GLY A 288 29.79 -24.27 2.58
C GLY A 288 31.04 -23.38 2.50
N PRO A 289 31.93 -23.63 1.52
CA PRO A 289 33.14 -22.83 1.32
C PRO A 289 32.76 -21.38 1.02
N ASP A 290 33.49 -20.43 1.61
CA ASP A 290 33.22 -18.99 1.52
C ASP A 290 31.78 -18.58 1.91
N CYS A 291 31.04 -19.45 2.61
CA CYS A 291 29.61 -19.29 2.92
C CYS A 291 28.76 -19.02 1.68
N SER A 292 29.10 -19.63 0.54
CA SER A 292 28.48 -19.35 -0.77
C SER A 292 27.07 -19.92 -0.94
N HIS A 293 26.56 -20.63 0.06
CA HIS A 293 25.29 -21.34 0.00
C HIS A 293 24.36 -20.91 1.13
N THR A 294 23.06 -20.85 0.84
CA THR A 294 22.01 -20.52 1.82
C THR A 294 21.11 -21.73 2.01
N CYS A 295 20.66 -21.98 3.23
CA CYS A 295 19.75 -23.06 3.59
C CYS A 295 18.43 -22.48 4.10
N HIS A 296 17.32 -23.16 3.80
CA HIS A 296 15.98 -22.74 4.22
C HIS A 296 15.36 -23.83 5.10
N CYS A 297 15.89 -23.98 6.32
CA CYS A 297 15.45 -25.03 7.26
C CYS A 297 14.15 -24.66 7.98
N ALA A 298 13.26 -25.63 8.22
CA ALA A 298 11.94 -25.40 8.82
C ALA A 298 11.99 -24.80 10.24
N ALA A 299 12.99 -25.20 11.03
CA ALA A 299 13.20 -24.72 12.40
C ALA A 299 14.05 -23.43 12.50
N GLY A 300 14.31 -22.78 11.36
CA GLY A 300 15.05 -21.52 11.24
C GLY A 300 16.56 -21.67 10.98
N ASP A 301 17.19 -20.54 10.64
CA ASP A 301 18.57 -20.42 10.15
C ASP A 301 19.65 -20.94 11.11
N SER A 302 19.36 -21.01 12.41
CA SER A 302 20.28 -21.52 13.45
C SER A 302 20.46 -23.04 13.44
N VAL A 303 19.61 -23.77 12.70
CA VAL A 303 19.57 -25.24 12.65
C VAL A 303 20.35 -25.79 11.45
N CYS A 304 20.85 -24.87 10.61
CA CYS A 304 21.70 -25.12 9.47
C CYS A 304 23.18 -25.04 9.87
N PRO A 305 23.90 -26.18 9.90
CA PRO A 305 25.33 -26.18 10.19
C PRO A 305 26.10 -25.48 9.09
N ALA A 306 26.98 -24.55 9.46
CA ALA A 306 27.76 -23.73 8.53
C ALA A 306 28.73 -24.54 7.64
N ASP A 307 29.08 -25.76 8.04
CA ASP A 307 29.99 -26.65 7.33
C ASP A 307 29.30 -27.53 6.28
N THR A 308 28.12 -28.08 6.60
CA THR A 308 27.42 -29.07 5.77
C THR A 308 26.13 -28.54 5.15
N GLY A 309 25.49 -27.56 5.78
CA GLY A 309 24.19 -27.00 5.39
C GLY A 309 23.02 -27.96 5.49
N VAL A 310 23.23 -29.17 5.99
CA VAL A 310 22.18 -30.18 6.16
C VAL A 310 21.38 -29.81 7.40
N CYS A 311 20.12 -29.49 7.22
CA CYS A 311 19.26 -29.07 8.33
C CYS A 311 19.22 -30.16 9.40
N THR A 312 19.64 -29.83 10.62
CA THR A 312 19.71 -30.83 11.70
C THR A 312 18.33 -31.34 12.16
N SER A 313 17.25 -30.63 11.81
CA SER A 313 15.87 -31.11 11.94
C SER A 313 15.48 -32.16 10.89
N GLY A 314 16.18 -32.23 9.75
CA GLY A 314 15.82 -33.05 8.60
C GLY A 314 14.64 -32.53 7.77
N GLU A 315 14.10 -31.36 8.11
CA GLU A 315 12.89 -30.79 7.49
C GLU A 315 13.18 -29.40 6.90
N CYS A 316 12.72 -29.18 5.65
CA CYS A 316 12.84 -27.92 4.93
C CYS A 316 11.65 -27.01 5.20
N ALA A 317 11.91 -25.70 5.19
CA ALA A 317 10.84 -24.71 5.17
C ALA A 317 9.96 -24.92 3.93
N ALA A 318 8.67 -24.58 4.05
CA ALA A 318 7.70 -24.74 2.97
C ALA A 318 8.21 -24.09 1.67
N GLY A 319 8.11 -24.80 0.54
CA GLY A 319 8.61 -24.35 -0.76
C GLY A 319 10.03 -24.79 -1.11
N TRP A 320 10.71 -25.51 -0.22
CA TRP A 320 12.07 -26.00 -0.41
C TRP A 320 12.18 -27.51 -0.18
N GLU A 321 13.03 -28.18 -0.95
CA GLU A 321 13.32 -29.61 -0.86
C GLU A 321 14.83 -29.91 -0.98
N GLY A 322 15.18 -31.16 -0.65
CA GLY A 322 16.56 -31.66 -0.61
C GLY A 322 17.21 -31.54 0.76
N ASP A 323 18.29 -32.29 0.99
CA ASP A 323 18.92 -32.46 2.31
C ASP A 323 19.44 -31.15 2.94
N SER A 324 19.73 -30.14 2.11
CA SER A 324 20.17 -28.79 2.52
C SER A 324 19.14 -27.70 2.22
N CYS A 325 17.93 -28.05 1.81
CA CYS A 325 16.81 -27.13 1.56
C CYS A 325 17.15 -25.95 0.64
N GLN A 326 17.83 -26.27 -0.47
CA GLN A 326 18.29 -25.30 -1.48
C GLN A 326 17.50 -25.35 -2.78
N THR A 327 16.73 -26.42 -3.00
CA THR A 327 15.99 -26.58 -4.25
C THR A 327 14.57 -26.13 -4.00
N GLY A 328 14.13 -25.08 -4.69
CA GLY A 328 12.72 -24.69 -4.66
C GLY A 328 11.85 -25.76 -5.32
N CYS A 329 10.59 -25.88 -4.89
CA CYS A 329 9.67 -26.84 -5.49
C CYS A 329 9.57 -26.68 -7.02
N THR A 330 9.48 -27.82 -7.71
CA THR A 330 9.28 -27.86 -9.17
C THR A 330 7.94 -27.24 -9.59
N GLU A 331 7.85 -26.75 -10.83
CA GLU A 331 6.67 -26.03 -11.33
C GLU A 331 5.35 -26.79 -11.05
N GLY A 332 4.47 -26.17 -10.28
CA GLY A 332 3.19 -26.74 -9.87
C GLY A 332 3.15 -27.51 -8.56
N ASN A 333 4.28 -27.60 -7.86
CA ASN A 333 4.37 -28.16 -6.51
C ASN A 333 4.66 -27.05 -5.48
N PHE A 334 4.12 -27.21 -4.27
CA PHE A 334 4.26 -26.24 -3.19
C PHE A 334 4.17 -26.89 -1.80
N GLY A 335 4.50 -26.10 -0.77
CA GLY A 335 4.34 -26.48 0.63
C GLY A 335 5.53 -27.28 1.16
N GLU A 336 5.38 -27.81 2.38
CA GLU A 336 6.41 -28.62 3.02
C GLU A 336 6.68 -29.92 2.23
N GLY A 337 7.95 -30.15 1.90
CA GLY A 337 8.38 -31.31 1.10
C GLY A 337 7.82 -31.34 -0.33
N CYS A 338 7.34 -30.20 -0.86
CA CYS A 338 6.83 -30.08 -2.24
C CYS A 338 5.72 -31.09 -2.59
N THR A 339 4.91 -31.50 -1.61
CA THR A 339 3.86 -32.51 -1.79
C THR A 339 2.53 -31.93 -2.29
N GLY A 340 2.32 -30.64 -2.12
CA GLY A 340 1.11 -29.97 -2.57
C GLY A 340 1.15 -29.69 -4.06
N ILE A 341 0.19 -30.18 -4.83
CA ILE A 341 0.05 -29.85 -6.25
C ILE A 341 -0.97 -28.72 -6.40
N CYS A 342 -0.68 -27.70 -7.19
CA CYS A 342 -1.64 -26.64 -7.51
C CYS A 342 -2.22 -26.79 -8.93
N HIS A 343 -3.46 -26.34 -9.09
CA HIS A 343 -4.20 -26.34 -10.35
C HIS A 343 -4.61 -24.91 -10.70
N CYS A 344 -3.61 -24.05 -10.95
CA CYS A 344 -3.82 -22.62 -11.22
C CYS A 344 -4.33 -22.37 -12.65
N LEU A 345 -5.17 -21.35 -12.80
CA LEU A 345 -5.58 -20.86 -14.13
C LEU A 345 -4.37 -20.22 -14.84
N ASN A 346 -4.22 -20.48 -16.14
CA ASN A 346 -3.10 -20.04 -16.99
C ASN A 346 -1.75 -20.74 -16.76
N GLY A 347 -1.77 -21.93 -16.13
CA GLY A 347 -0.59 -22.77 -15.97
C GLY A 347 -0.04 -22.73 -14.56
N ASN A 348 0.76 -23.74 -14.21
CA ASN A 348 1.20 -23.97 -12.83
C ASN A 348 2.42 -23.13 -12.41
N SER A 349 2.99 -22.33 -13.31
CA SER A 349 4.10 -21.40 -13.06
C SER A 349 3.73 -20.15 -12.27
N VAL A 350 2.43 -19.85 -12.10
CA VAL A 350 1.94 -18.72 -11.28
C VAL A 350 1.60 -19.13 -9.84
N CYS A 351 1.94 -20.36 -9.47
CA CYS A 351 1.70 -20.93 -8.15
C CYS A 351 2.87 -20.60 -7.21
N SER A 352 2.57 -20.04 -6.04
CA SER A 352 3.58 -19.84 -5.01
C SER A 352 4.14 -21.18 -4.52
N ILE A 353 5.47 -21.35 -4.56
CA ILE A 353 6.13 -22.56 -4.06
C ILE A 353 5.94 -22.74 -2.54
N GLU A 354 5.75 -21.66 -1.78
CA GLU A 354 5.59 -21.74 -0.31
C GLU A 354 4.15 -22.08 0.10
N THR A 355 3.17 -21.37 -0.46
CA THR A 355 1.76 -21.42 0.00
C THR A 355 0.81 -22.11 -0.98
N GLY A 356 1.23 -22.29 -2.23
CA GLY A 356 0.39 -22.77 -3.31
C GLY A 356 -0.57 -21.75 -3.88
N GLU A 357 -0.52 -20.49 -3.40
CA GLU A 357 -1.43 -19.45 -3.86
C GLU A 357 -1.16 -19.05 -5.32
N CYS A 358 -2.23 -19.01 -6.11
CA CYS A 358 -2.17 -18.65 -7.52
C CYS A 358 -2.21 -17.12 -7.68
N SER A 359 -1.08 -16.51 -8.04
CA SER A 359 -0.85 -15.08 -7.84
C SER A 359 -1.70 -14.13 -8.72
N ASN A 360 -2.37 -14.61 -9.78
CA ASN A 360 -3.20 -13.75 -10.66
C ASN A 360 -4.24 -14.49 -11.54
N GLY A 361 -4.65 -15.71 -11.18
CA GLY A 361 -5.52 -16.53 -12.04
C GLY A 361 -6.72 -17.18 -11.37
N GLY A 362 -6.74 -17.29 -10.04
CA GLY A 362 -7.63 -18.24 -9.39
C GLY A 362 -7.38 -19.68 -9.88
N CYS A 363 -8.36 -20.55 -9.67
CA CYS A 363 -8.21 -21.97 -9.99
C CYS A 363 -8.64 -22.31 -11.41
N ALA A 364 -7.95 -23.28 -12.01
CA ALA A 364 -8.40 -23.91 -13.24
C ALA A 364 -9.79 -24.54 -13.06
N ALA A 365 -10.50 -24.75 -14.17
CA ALA A 365 -11.84 -25.29 -14.14
C ALA A 365 -11.89 -26.67 -13.45
N GLY A 366 -12.81 -26.85 -12.50
CA GLY A 366 -12.93 -28.06 -11.70
C GLY A 366 -12.28 -28.00 -10.31
N TRP A 367 -11.61 -26.89 -9.96
CA TRP A 367 -10.87 -26.72 -8.72
C TRP A 367 -11.23 -25.40 -8.00
N LYS A 368 -11.16 -25.40 -6.66
CA LYS A 368 -11.34 -24.24 -5.78
C LYS A 368 -10.40 -24.28 -4.58
N GLY A 369 -10.41 -23.19 -3.81
CA GLY A 369 -9.52 -22.97 -2.65
C GLY A 369 -8.40 -21.99 -2.99
N SER A 370 -7.73 -21.46 -1.96
CA SER A 370 -6.61 -20.51 -2.14
C SER A 370 -5.44 -21.10 -2.92
N ASN A 371 -5.26 -22.43 -2.83
CA ASN A 371 -4.21 -23.20 -3.49
C ASN A 371 -4.72 -24.19 -4.55
N CYS A 372 -6.00 -24.13 -4.90
CA CYS A 372 -6.61 -24.90 -5.98
C CYS A 372 -6.48 -26.44 -5.87
N GLN A 373 -6.46 -26.97 -4.64
CA GLN A 373 -6.41 -28.42 -4.37
C GLN A 373 -7.77 -29.07 -4.15
N THR A 374 -8.82 -28.28 -3.98
CA THR A 374 -10.15 -28.82 -3.70
C THR A 374 -10.91 -28.99 -5.00
N VAL A 375 -11.24 -30.23 -5.36
CA VAL A 375 -12.13 -30.50 -6.49
C VAL A 375 -13.51 -29.88 -6.20
N CYS A 376 -14.16 -29.30 -7.21
CA CYS A 376 -15.51 -28.76 -7.06
C CYS A 376 -16.46 -29.76 -6.38
N ALA A 377 -17.31 -29.24 -5.50
CA ALA A 377 -18.34 -30.03 -4.85
C ALA A 377 -19.39 -30.50 -5.88
N ALA A 378 -20.21 -31.48 -5.52
CA ALA A 378 -21.30 -31.94 -6.36
C ALA A 378 -22.21 -30.74 -6.73
N GLY A 379 -22.43 -30.51 -8.03
CA GLY A 379 -23.26 -29.41 -8.53
C GLY A 379 -22.52 -28.09 -8.76
N GLU A 380 -21.20 -28.03 -8.53
CA GLU A 380 -20.37 -26.86 -8.82
C GLU A 380 -19.42 -27.13 -10.01
N PHE A 381 -19.13 -26.10 -10.82
CA PHE A 381 -18.23 -26.22 -11.97
C PHE A 381 -17.52 -24.90 -12.34
N GLY A 382 -16.56 -25.01 -13.25
CA GLY A 382 -15.84 -23.87 -13.82
C GLY A 382 -14.64 -23.44 -12.98
N PRO A 383 -13.93 -22.38 -13.40
CA PRO A 383 -12.76 -21.88 -12.68
C PRO A 383 -13.16 -21.36 -11.30
N GLY A 384 -12.48 -21.83 -10.25
CA GLY A 384 -12.83 -21.49 -8.86
C GLY A 384 -14.18 -22.04 -8.38
N CYS A 385 -14.80 -22.97 -9.12
CA CYS A 385 -16.11 -23.56 -8.81
C CYS A 385 -17.21 -22.51 -8.58
N THR A 386 -17.16 -21.39 -9.31
CA THR A 386 -18.14 -20.29 -9.17
C THR A 386 -19.44 -20.57 -9.91
N GLY A 387 -19.45 -21.52 -10.85
CA GLY A 387 -20.66 -21.94 -11.55
C GLY A 387 -21.39 -23.02 -10.75
N THR A 388 -22.72 -22.91 -10.68
CA THR A 388 -23.60 -23.97 -10.15
C THR A 388 -24.40 -24.56 -11.30
N CYS A 389 -24.60 -25.86 -11.33
CA CYS A 389 -25.41 -26.54 -12.34
C CYS A 389 -26.63 -27.19 -11.68
N HIS A 390 -27.79 -27.06 -12.32
CA HIS A 390 -29.05 -27.59 -11.83
C HIS A 390 -29.49 -28.78 -12.68
N CYS A 391 -28.77 -29.91 -12.59
CA CYS A 391 -29.08 -31.13 -13.34
C CYS A 391 -30.23 -31.93 -12.70
N ALA A 392 -31.06 -32.61 -13.52
CA ALA A 392 -32.28 -33.29 -13.08
C ALA A 392 -32.11 -34.37 -11.99
N ASN A 393 -30.93 -35.00 -11.89
CA ASN A 393 -30.64 -36.09 -10.93
C ASN A 393 -29.65 -35.67 -9.82
N GLY A 394 -29.48 -34.38 -9.57
CA GLY A 394 -28.57 -33.86 -8.53
C GLY A 394 -27.15 -33.57 -9.01
N GLY A 395 -26.30 -33.11 -8.09
CA GLY A 395 -25.02 -32.48 -8.39
C GLY A 395 -23.91 -33.39 -8.93
N ASP A 396 -23.98 -34.71 -8.72
CA ASP A 396 -22.91 -35.66 -9.10
C ASP A 396 -22.79 -35.90 -10.62
N VAL A 397 -23.81 -35.48 -11.38
CA VAL A 397 -23.91 -35.71 -12.84
C VAL A 397 -23.38 -34.50 -13.63
N CYS A 398 -23.02 -33.43 -12.94
CA CYS A 398 -22.50 -32.21 -13.53
C CYS A 398 -20.99 -32.30 -13.79
N ASN A 399 -20.58 -32.01 -15.02
CA ASN A 399 -19.17 -31.95 -15.34
C ASN A 399 -18.52 -30.75 -14.65
N LYS A 400 -17.62 -31.01 -13.70
CA LYS A 400 -16.94 -30.01 -12.88
C LYS A 400 -16.13 -28.98 -13.68
N THR A 401 -15.81 -29.26 -14.94
CA THR A 401 -15.01 -28.38 -15.80
C THR A 401 -15.90 -27.38 -16.55
N ASN A 402 -16.94 -27.87 -17.24
CA ASN A 402 -17.75 -27.05 -18.17
C ASN A 402 -19.23 -26.95 -17.78
N GLY A 403 -19.64 -27.60 -16.69
CA GLY A 403 -21.00 -27.53 -16.15
C GLY A 403 -22.04 -28.34 -16.90
N VAL A 404 -21.64 -29.02 -17.98
CA VAL A 404 -22.59 -29.77 -18.80
C VAL A 404 -23.13 -30.95 -18.00
N CYS A 405 -24.44 -31.05 -17.94
CA CYS A 405 -25.11 -32.18 -17.29
C CYS A 405 -24.93 -33.43 -18.16
N SER A 406 -24.38 -34.51 -17.58
CA SER A 406 -24.06 -35.73 -18.34
C SER A 406 -25.29 -36.41 -18.96
N THR A 407 -26.50 -36.15 -18.43
CA THR A 407 -27.77 -36.62 -18.99
C THR A 407 -28.38 -35.67 -20.02
N GLY A 408 -27.88 -34.44 -20.13
CA GLY A 408 -28.43 -33.40 -21.01
C GLY A 408 -29.79 -32.83 -20.60
N VAL A 409 -30.26 -33.11 -19.38
CA VAL A 409 -31.59 -32.69 -18.89
C VAL A 409 -31.43 -31.86 -17.63
N CYS A 410 -32.03 -30.66 -17.61
CA CYS A 410 -32.04 -29.77 -16.47
C CYS A 410 -33.12 -30.11 -15.44
N ALA A 411 -32.86 -29.77 -14.19
CA ALA A 411 -33.86 -29.76 -13.13
C ALA A 411 -34.98 -28.77 -13.46
N THR A 412 -36.14 -28.95 -12.84
CA THR A 412 -37.31 -28.08 -13.04
C THR A 412 -36.95 -26.61 -12.80
N GLY A 413 -37.39 -25.72 -13.69
CA GLY A 413 -37.12 -24.28 -13.60
C GLY A 413 -35.81 -23.81 -14.23
N TRP A 414 -35.06 -24.69 -14.89
CA TRP A 414 -33.76 -24.39 -15.49
C TRP A 414 -33.64 -24.89 -16.94
N LYS A 415 -32.85 -24.20 -17.76
CA LYS A 415 -32.50 -24.57 -19.15
C LYS A 415 -31.04 -24.23 -19.50
N GLY A 416 -30.63 -24.72 -20.68
CA GLY A 416 -29.31 -24.48 -21.28
C GLY A 416 -28.32 -25.60 -20.98
N ASP A 417 -27.21 -25.63 -21.72
CA ASP A 417 -26.25 -26.74 -21.69
C ASP A 417 -25.67 -27.02 -20.30
N SER A 418 -25.54 -26.00 -19.46
CA SER A 418 -25.08 -26.10 -18.06
C SER A 418 -26.19 -25.92 -17.02
N CYS A 419 -27.45 -25.87 -17.46
CA CYS A 419 -28.64 -25.72 -16.60
C CYS A 419 -28.57 -24.53 -15.62
N GLN A 420 -28.11 -23.39 -16.12
CA GLN A 420 -27.92 -22.15 -15.34
C GLN A 420 -28.92 -21.05 -15.67
N MET A 421 -29.65 -21.15 -16.78
CA MET A 421 -30.62 -20.15 -17.14
C MET A 421 -31.95 -20.51 -16.48
N ALA A 422 -32.46 -19.63 -15.63
CA ALA A 422 -33.82 -19.77 -15.12
C ALA A 422 -34.82 -19.72 -16.28
N CYS A 423 -35.92 -20.46 -16.16
CA CYS A 423 -37.03 -20.30 -17.09
C CYS A 423 -37.62 -18.89 -16.98
N ASP A 424 -37.97 -18.32 -18.13
CA ASP A 424 -38.62 -17.02 -18.28
C ASP A 424 -39.75 -17.20 -19.30
N GLY A 425 -40.97 -16.85 -18.91
CA GLY A 425 -42.20 -17.16 -19.66
C GLY A 425 -42.49 -18.66 -19.88
N SER A 426 -41.80 -19.55 -19.17
CA SER A 426 -41.88 -21.02 -19.32
C SER A 426 -41.56 -21.70 -17.97
N TYR A 427 -41.89 -22.99 -17.84
CA TYR A 427 -41.69 -23.74 -16.61
C TYR A 427 -41.37 -25.23 -16.88
N GLY A 428 -41.03 -25.97 -15.81
CA GLY A 428 -40.71 -27.40 -15.86
C GLY A 428 -39.25 -27.69 -16.25
N PRO A 429 -38.90 -28.96 -16.52
CA PRO A 429 -37.55 -29.33 -16.94
C PRO A 429 -37.26 -28.78 -18.35
N ASP A 430 -36.07 -28.20 -18.52
CA ASP A 430 -35.61 -27.58 -19.78
C ASP A 430 -36.51 -26.45 -20.32
N CYS A 431 -37.44 -25.95 -19.49
CA CYS A 431 -38.39 -24.89 -19.84
C CYS A 431 -39.22 -25.18 -21.11
N ILE A 432 -39.57 -26.44 -21.35
CA ILE A 432 -40.29 -26.86 -22.56
C ILE A 432 -41.76 -26.41 -22.53
N THR A 433 -42.34 -26.27 -21.34
CA THR A 433 -43.74 -25.87 -21.17
C THR A 433 -43.85 -24.35 -21.02
N MET A 434 -44.71 -23.71 -21.80
CA MET A 434 -44.97 -22.26 -21.69
C MET A 434 -45.90 -21.96 -20.50
N CYS A 435 -45.69 -20.82 -19.84
CA CYS A 435 -46.62 -20.32 -18.84
C CYS A 435 -48.00 -20.07 -19.47
N GLY A 436 -49.07 -20.31 -18.69
CA GLY A 436 -50.40 -19.81 -19.04
C GLY A 436 -50.56 -18.31 -18.79
N TYR A 437 -51.81 -17.84 -18.75
CA TYR A 437 -52.14 -16.42 -18.70
C TYR A 437 -52.46 -15.98 -17.27
N CYS A 438 -51.45 -15.53 -16.53
CA CYS A 438 -51.62 -15.04 -15.16
C CYS A 438 -52.26 -13.65 -15.09
N TYR A 439 -52.92 -13.38 -13.97
CA TYR A 439 -53.51 -12.07 -13.66
C TYR A 439 -52.51 -10.91 -13.87
N LEU A 440 -52.95 -9.84 -14.55
CA LEU A 440 -52.13 -8.66 -14.90
C LEU A 440 -50.79 -8.94 -15.61
N GLY A 441 -50.66 -10.08 -16.30
CA GLY A 441 -49.44 -10.44 -17.02
C GLY A 441 -48.25 -10.75 -16.09
N GLN A 442 -48.54 -11.14 -14.84
CA GLN A 442 -47.51 -11.63 -13.92
C GLN A 442 -46.82 -12.87 -14.50
N THR A 443 -45.55 -13.06 -14.13
CA THR A 443 -44.82 -14.28 -14.49
C THR A 443 -45.26 -15.46 -13.63
N CYS A 444 -45.52 -16.60 -14.27
CA CYS A 444 -45.82 -17.85 -13.58
C CYS A 444 -44.60 -18.38 -12.81
N ASP A 445 -44.83 -19.22 -11.82
CA ASP A 445 -43.78 -19.93 -11.10
C ASP A 445 -43.03 -20.84 -12.08
N ARG A 446 -41.72 -20.64 -12.18
CA ARG A 446 -40.85 -21.35 -13.12
C ARG A 446 -40.75 -22.86 -12.86
N PHE A 447 -41.14 -23.34 -11.69
CA PHE A 447 -41.03 -24.74 -11.31
C PHE A 447 -42.26 -25.54 -11.71
N ASP A 448 -43.45 -25.05 -11.41
CA ASP A 448 -44.71 -25.79 -11.60
C ASP A 448 -45.72 -25.12 -12.56
N GLY A 449 -45.46 -23.87 -12.97
CA GLY A 449 -46.30 -23.13 -13.91
C GLY A 449 -47.47 -22.40 -13.26
N THR A 450 -47.60 -22.48 -11.93
CA THR A 450 -48.70 -21.85 -11.21
C THR A 450 -48.54 -20.34 -11.16
N CYS A 451 -49.64 -19.59 -11.16
CA CYS A 451 -49.58 -18.15 -11.01
C CYS A 451 -49.41 -17.76 -9.51
N PRO A 452 -48.86 -16.57 -9.19
CA PRO A 452 -48.63 -16.17 -7.80
C PRO A 452 -49.91 -16.15 -6.96
N THR A 453 -49.88 -16.81 -5.80
CA THR A 453 -50.99 -16.85 -4.84
C THR A 453 -51.02 -15.60 -3.95
N GLY A 454 -52.22 -15.20 -3.49
CA GLY A 454 -52.41 -14.02 -2.64
C GLY A 454 -52.96 -12.78 -3.35
N GLN A 455 -53.34 -12.90 -4.61
CA GLN A 455 -54.19 -11.94 -5.32
C GLN A 455 -55.65 -12.37 -5.25
N GLU A 456 -56.58 -11.44 -5.50
CA GLU A 456 -58.02 -11.72 -5.59
C GLU A 456 -58.35 -12.66 -6.76
N HIS A 457 -57.53 -12.65 -7.82
CA HIS A 457 -57.66 -13.49 -9.01
C HIS A 457 -56.31 -14.10 -9.40
N LEU A 458 -56.31 -15.38 -9.79
CA LEU A 458 -55.10 -16.14 -10.15
C LEU A 458 -54.82 -16.06 -11.66
N CYS A 459 -55.84 -16.33 -12.47
CA CYS A 459 -55.76 -16.30 -13.92
C CYS A 459 -56.24 -14.97 -14.51
N ALA A 460 -55.78 -14.66 -15.71
CA ALA A 460 -56.29 -13.55 -16.50
C ALA A 460 -57.71 -13.84 -17.01
N ALA A 461 -58.46 -12.78 -17.31
CA ALA A 461 -59.82 -12.92 -17.79
C ALA A 461 -59.89 -13.76 -19.08
N GLY A 462 -60.78 -14.75 -19.11
CA GLY A 462 -60.90 -15.71 -20.21
C GLY A 462 -60.15 -17.03 -19.99
N TYR A 463 -59.42 -17.17 -18.89
CA TYR A 463 -58.63 -18.36 -18.58
C TYR A 463 -58.89 -18.88 -17.16
N HIS A 464 -58.70 -20.19 -16.98
CA HIS A 464 -58.83 -20.89 -15.69
C HIS A 464 -57.87 -22.09 -15.61
N GLY A 465 -57.92 -22.79 -14.49
CA GLY A 465 -57.06 -23.95 -14.19
C GLY A 465 -55.84 -23.55 -13.35
N GLU A 466 -55.17 -24.54 -12.74
CA GLU A 466 -54.05 -24.28 -11.81
C GLU A 466 -52.90 -23.48 -12.45
N ASN A 467 -52.69 -23.65 -13.76
CA ASN A 467 -51.65 -22.98 -14.54
C ASN A 467 -52.19 -21.94 -15.54
N CYS A 468 -53.49 -21.64 -15.50
CA CYS A 468 -54.14 -20.66 -16.37
C CYS A 468 -53.93 -20.89 -17.87
N ASP A 469 -53.86 -22.15 -18.28
CA ASP A 469 -53.65 -22.61 -19.65
C ASP A 469 -54.96 -23.06 -20.34
N GLN A 470 -56.07 -23.10 -19.61
CA GLN A 470 -57.38 -23.51 -20.11
C GLN A 470 -58.24 -22.27 -20.35
N GLY A 471 -58.85 -22.15 -21.53
CA GLY A 471 -59.80 -21.07 -21.82
C GLY A 471 -61.17 -21.35 -21.20
N CYS A 472 -61.94 -20.31 -20.89
CA CYS A 472 -63.28 -20.48 -20.32
C CYS A 472 -64.19 -21.38 -21.17
N ASN A 473 -64.96 -22.21 -20.47
CA ASN A 473 -66.01 -23.00 -21.11
C ASN A 473 -67.14 -22.09 -21.61
N ALA A 474 -67.84 -22.54 -22.65
CA ALA A 474 -69.01 -21.86 -23.19
C ALA A 474 -70.04 -21.56 -22.07
N GLY A 475 -70.39 -20.28 -21.91
CA GLY A 475 -71.32 -19.83 -20.88
C GLY A 475 -70.67 -19.17 -19.66
N THR A 476 -69.33 -19.18 -19.58
CA THR A 476 -68.57 -18.52 -18.51
C THR A 476 -67.57 -17.51 -19.06
N TYR A 477 -67.25 -16.48 -18.28
CA TYR A 477 -66.27 -15.46 -18.62
C TYR A 477 -65.59 -14.88 -17.38
N GLY A 478 -64.68 -13.94 -17.60
CA GLY A 478 -64.05 -13.17 -16.52
C GLY A 478 -62.82 -13.85 -15.97
N TYR A 479 -62.33 -13.36 -14.84
CA TYR A 479 -61.18 -13.95 -14.15
C TYR A 479 -61.56 -15.32 -13.59
N ASP A 480 -60.69 -16.30 -13.77
CA ASP A 480 -60.89 -17.68 -13.32
C ASP A 480 -62.20 -18.32 -13.85
N CYS A 481 -62.84 -17.69 -14.86
CA CYS A 481 -64.12 -18.07 -15.44
C CYS A 481 -65.28 -18.20 -14.43
N GLU A 482 -65.26 -17.38 -13.37
CA GLU A 482 -66.27 -17.45 -12.29
C GLU A 482 -67.61 -16.80 -12.67
N ASP A 483 -67.63 -15.92 -13.67
CA ASP A 483 -68.83 -15.21 -14.08
C ASP A 483 -69.62 -15.97 -15.15
N ASN A 484 -70.94 -16.01 -15.00
CA ASN A 484 -71.84 -16.57 -16.01
C ASN A 484 -72.22 -15.53 -17.07
N CYS A 485 -72.21 -15.93 -18.34
CA CYS A 485 -72.74 -15.14 -19.45
C CYS A 485 -74.20 -14.73 -19.21
N GLY A 486 -74.60 -13.57 -19.75
CA GLY A 486 -76.00 -13.18 -19.85
C GLY A 486 -76.75 -13.93 -20.95
N TRP A 487 -77.97 -13.47 -21.25
CA TRP A 487 -78.87 -14.08 -22.22
C TRP A 487 -78.54 -13.68 -23.66
N CYS A 488 -77.37 -14.11 -24.14
CA CYS A 488 -76.96 -13.90 -25.53
C CYS A 488 -77.91 -14.60 -26.52
N THR A 489 -77.98 -14.09 -27.77
CA THR A 489 -78.79 -14.69 -28.85
C THR A 489 -78.59 -16.20 -28.98
N THR A 490 -79.68 -16.93 -29.25
CA THR A 490 -79.73 -18.40 -29.31
C THR A 490 -78.57 -19.00 -30.13
N GLY A 491 -77.75 -19.83 -29.49
CA GLY A 491 -76.61 -20.51 -30.13
C GLY A 491 -75.30 -19.72 -30.15
N SER A 492 -75.27 -18.50 -29.60
CA SER A 492 -74.04 -17.73 -29.36
C SER A 492 -73.66 -17.79 -27.88
N THR A 493 -72.36 -17.65 -27.59
CA THR A 493 -71.84 -17.50 -26.23
C THR A 493 -71.30 -16.09 -26.04
N CYS A 494 -71.15 -15.65 -24.80
CA CYS A 494 -70.45 -14.39 -24.54
C CYS A 494 -68.94 -14.55 -24.76
N ASN A 495 -68.26 -13.42 -24.94
CA ASN A 495 -66.81 -13.35 -25.00
C ASN A 495 -66.22 -13.78 -23.64
N ALA A 496 -65.33 -14.78 -23.67
CA ALA A 496 -64.76 -15.39 -22.47
C ALA A 496 -63.99 -14.40 -21.56
N ALA A 497 -63.45 -13.30 -22.09
CA ALA A 497 -62.73 -12.32 -21.28
C ALA A 497 -63.66 -11.24 -20.71
N THR A 498 -64.63 -10.76 -21.50
CA THR A 498 -65.39 -9.53 -21.18
C THR A 498 -66.85 -9.78 -20.80
N GLY A 499 -67.40 -10.96 -21.11
CA GLY A 499 -68.82 -11.26 -20.88
C GLY A 499 -69.79 -10.63 -21.86
N ILE A 500 -69.27 -9.92 -22.88
CA ILE A 500 -70.07 -9.24 -23.89
C ILE A 500 -70.66 -10.26 -24.87
N CYS A 501 -71.95 -10.12 -25.18
CA CYS A 501 -72.63 -10.89 -26.21
C CYS A 501 -72.51 -10.16 -27.56
N GLU A 502 -71.47 -10.48 -28.34
CA GLU A 502 -71.19 -9.81 -29.62
C GLU A 502 -72.31 -9.97 -30.66
N SER A 503 -73.08 -11.06 -30.57
CA SER A 503 -74.25 -11.33 -31.42
C SER A 503 -75.53 -10.61 -31.00
N GLY A 504 -75.50 -9.89 -29.87
CA GLY A 504 -76.68 -9.26 -29.25
C GLY A 504 -77.42 -10.15 -28.25
N CYS A 505 -78.57 -9.66 -27.78
CA CYS A 505 -79.35 -10.25 -26.68
C CYS A 505 -80.64 -10.93 -27.14
N GLN A 506 -81.09 -11.92 -26.36
CA GLN A 506 -82.45 -12.44 -26.49
C GLN A 506 -83.45 -11.45 -25.83
N PRO A 507 -84.56 -11.10 -26.50
CA PRO A 507 -85.60 -10.31 -25.87
C PRO A 507 -86.13 -10.98 -24.59
N PRO A 508 -86.41 -10.22 -23.51
CA PRO A 508 -86.37 -8.76 -23.39
C PRO A 508 -85.03 -8.18 -22.88
N TRP A 509 -83.98 -9.00 -22.77
CA TRP A 509 -82.68 -8.59 -22.25
C TRP A 509 -81.99 -7.61 -23.21
N GLY A 510 -81.25 -6.66 -22.65
CA GLY A 510 -80.54 -5.63 -23.40
C GLY A 510 -79.15 -5.32 -22.84
N LEU A 511 -78.59 -4.20 -23.31
CA LEU A 511 -77.17 -3.84 -23.16
C LEU A 511 -76.24 -4.84 -23.86
N ASP A 512 -74.94 -4.65 -23.73
CA ASP A 512 -73.88 -5.46 -24.34
C ASP A 512 -73.67 -6.81 -23.61
N MET A 513 -73.98 -6.90 -22.32
CA MET A 513 -73.82 -8.11 -21.52
C MET A 513 -75.11 -8.95 -21.37
N CYS A 514 -76.27 -8.47 -21.82
CA CYS A 514 -77.55 -9.18 -21.76
C CYS A 514 -77.95 -9.66 -20.36
N LYS A 515 -77.61 -8.87 -19.33
CA LYS A 515 -77.92 -9.15 -17.91
C LYS A 515 -79.00 -8.26 -17.33
N GLU A 516 -79.48 -7.27 -18.08
CA GLU A 516 -80.51 -6.31 -17.63
C GLU A 516 -81.64 -6.24 -18.65
N ILE A 517 -82.84 -5.85 -18.19
CA ILE A 517 -83.98 -5.59 -19.06
C ILE A 517 -84.18 -4.07 -19.11
N LEU A 518 -84.09 -3.53 -20.32
CA LEU A 518 -84.21 -2.09 -20.57
C LEU A 518 -85.63 -1.60 -20.24
N ALA A 519 -85.75 -0.42 -19.61
CA ALA A 519 -87.03 0.28 -19.49
C ALA A 519 -87.68 0.47 -20.86
N GLU A 520 -88.85 -0.12 -21.04
CA GLU A 520 -89.69 0.00 -22.23
C GLU A 520 -91.15 0.16 -21.81
N VAL A 521 -91.87 1.13 -22.36
CA VAL A 521 -93.30 1.31 -22.10
C VAL A 521 -94.07 0.37 -23.02
N THR A 522 -94.68 -0.66 -22.44
CA THR A 522 -95.41 -1.71 -23.16
C THR A 522 -96.91 -1.45 -23.29
N GLU A 523 -97.47 -0.62 -22.41
CA GLU A 523 -98.87 -0.18 -22.49
C GLU A 523 -98.89 1.35 -22.35
N HIS A 524 -99.43 2.02 -23.36
CA HIS A 524 -99.53 3.47 -23.43
C HIS A 524 -100.91 3.94 -22.96
N PRO A 525 -101.05 5.18 -22.46
CA PRO A 525 -102.36 5.73 -22.15
C PRO A 525 -103.18 5.95 -23.44
N ASP A 526 -104.50 5.78 -23.35
CA ASP A 526 -105.45 5.98 -24.46
C ASP A 526 -106.11 7.36 -24.42
N ASP A 527 -106.47 7.90 -25.59
CA ASP A 527 -107.27 9.13 -25.72
C ASP A 527 -108.64 9.00 -25.03
N LEU A 528 -109.06 10.03 -24.30
CA LEU A 528 -110.35 10.07 -23.59
C LEU A 528 -111.17 11.29 -24.00
N SER A 529 -112.45 11.08 -24.27
CA SER A 529 -113.44 12.15 -24.51
C SER A 529 -114.60 11.99 -23.55
N LEU A 530 -114.65 12.82 -22.49
CA LEU A 530 -115.54 12.60 -21.34
C LEU A 530 -116.33 13.87 -21.00
N PRO A 531 -117.63 13.78 -20.67
CA PRO A 531 -118.39 14.94 -20.22
C PRO A 531 -117.87 15.49 -18.88
N LEU A 532 -118.12 16.78 -18.63
CA LEU A 532 -117.78 17.44 -17.36
C LEU A 532 -118.22 16.61 -16.14
N ASN A 533 -117.39 16.61 -15.08
CA ASN A 533 -117.62 15.90 -13.82
C ASN A 533 -117.60 14.37 -13.88
N HIS A 534 -117.13 13.77 -14.97
CA HIS A 534 -116.89 12.32 -15.04
C HIS A 534 -115.46 11.98 -14.58
N PRO A 535 -115.21 10.77 -14.04
CA PRO A 535 -113.86 10.33 -13.74
C PRO A 535 -113.10 9.97 -15.02
N ALA A 536 -111.82 10.34 -15.10
CA ALA A 536 -110.92 9.91 -16.16
C ALA A 536 -109.83 9.01 -15.59
N THR A 537 -109.45 7.97 -16.31
CA THR A 537 -108.40 7.02 -15.88
C THR A 537 -107.47 6.72 -17.04
N PHE A 538 -106.19 7.03 -16.86
CA PHE A 538 -105.11 6.66 -17.77
C PHE A 538 -104.29 5.52 -17.17
N ILE A 539 -103.86 4.59 -18.03
CA ILE A 539 -103.06 3.42 -17.65
C ILE A 539 -101.74 3.49 -18.41
N CYS A 540 -100.66 3.11 -17.73
CA CYS A 540 -99.34 2.98 -18.33
C CYS A 540 -98.63 1.77 -17.73
N VAL A 541 -98.05 0.91 -18.56
CA VAL A 541 -97.27 -0.25 -18.11
C VAL A 541 -95.90 -0.21 -18.75
N SER A 542 -94.87 -0.50 -17.96
CA SER A 542 -93.50 -0.59 -18.43
C SER A 542 -92.82 -1.86 -17.93
N LEU A 543 -91.95 -2.42 -18.79
CA LEU A 543 -91.06 -3.53 -18.51
C LEU A 543 -89.67 -3.00 -18.10
N GLY A 544 -88.97 -3.68 -17.19
CA GLY A 544 -87.56 -3.41 -16.87
C GLY A 544 -87.03 -4.21 -15.67
N ASP A 545 -85.72 -4.49 -15.70
CA ASP A 545 -84.95 -5.08 -14.60
C ASP A 545 -83.59 -4.38 -14.49
N PRO A 546 -83.31 -3.58 -13.45
CA PRO A 546 -84.17 -3.31 -12.28
C PRO A 546 -85.57 -2.75 -12.60
N LEU A 547 -86.54 -2.96 -11.70
CA LEU A 547 -87.92 -2.50 -11.95
C LEU A 547 -87.98 -0.97 -12.18
N PRO A 548 -88.61 -0.51 -13.29
CA PRO A 548 -88.61 0.91 -13.64
C PRO A 548 -89.50 1.76 -12.73
N THR A 549 -89.18 3.05 -12.65
CA THR A 549 -90.03 4.07 -12.03
C THR A 549 -90.88 4.76 -13.09
N LEU A 550 -92.22 4.74 -12.92
CA LEU A 550 -93.16 5.44 -13.79
C LEU A 550 -93.56 6.80 -13.21
N THR A 551 -93.53 7.83 -14.06
CA THR A 551 -93.87 9.22 -13.71
C THR A 551 -94.84 9.81 -14.73
N TRP A 552 -95.89 10.49 -14.29
CA TRP A 552 -96.93 11.07 -15.18
C TRP A 552 -96.72 12.55 -15.45
N TYR A 553 -97.10 12.98 -16.65
CA TYR A 553 -97.03 14.36 -17.11
C TYR A 553 -98.34 14.78 -17.79
N HIS A 554 -98.74 16.03 -17.60
CA HIS A 554 -99.88 16.69 -18.25
C HIS A 554 -99.37 17.96 -18.91
N ASN A 555 -99.48 18.07 -20.24
CA ASN A 555 -98.90 19.16 -21.03
C ASN A 555 -97.42 19.43 -20.67
N ASP A 556 -96.65 18.35 -20.49
CA ASP A 556 -95.24 18.34 -20.05
C ASP A 556 -94.97 18.77 -18.60
N ASP A 557 -96.00 19.16 -17.84
CA ASP A 557 -95.88 19.44 -16.41
C ASP A 557 -96.03 18.15 -15.59
N LEU A 558 -95.21 18.01 -14.55
CA LEU A 558 -95.20 16.84 -13.68
C LEU A 558 -96.52 16.72 -12.91
N VAL A 559 -97.16 15.56 -12.99
CA VAL A 559 -98.39 15.26 -12.24
C VAL A 559 -98.07 14.47 -10.98
N SER A 560 -98.59 14.95 -9.84
CA SER A 560 -98.42 14.31 -8.53
C SER A 560 -99.76 13.94 -7.89
N ASN A 561 -99.73 12.99 -6.95
CA ASN A 561 -100.89 12.65 -6.12
C ASN A 561 -101.43 13.88 -5.38
N GLY A 562 -102.75 14.06 -5.40
CA GLY A 562 -103.46 15.15 -4.72
C GLY A 562 -104.91 14.77 -4.39
N ASP A 563 -105.77 15.77 -4.16
CA ASP A 563 -107.20 15.53 -3.85
C ASP A 563 -108.01 15.18 -5.10
N GLN A 564 -107.70 15.81 -6.24
CA GLN A 564 -108.39 15.60 -7.53
C GLN A 564 -107.76 14.48 -8.37
N VAL A 565 -106.45 14.26 -8.23
CA VAL A 565 -105.68 13.27 -9.01
C VAL A 565 -105.10 12.21 -8.08
N LYS A 566 -105.29 10.93 -8.40
CA LYS A 566 -104.71 9.78 -7.71
C LYS A 566 -103.86 8.96 -8.65
N ILE A 567 -102.61 8.70 -8.28
CA ILE A 567 -101.68 7.86 -9.02
C ILE A 567 -101.39 6.62 -8.17
N ASN A 568 -101.77 5.45 -8.68
CA ASN A 568 -101.52 4.15 -8.06
C ASN A 568 -100.53 3.36 -8.91
N THR A 569 -99.51 2.77 -8.30
CA THR A 569 -98.50 1.99 -9.03
C THR A 569 -98.36 0.61 -8.40
N THR A 570 -98.36 -0.43 -9.23
CA THR A 570 -98.14 -1.83 -8.85
C THR A 570 -96.93 -2.38 -9.57
N GLN A 571 -96.16 -3.23 -8.89
CA GLN A 571 -94.92 -3.80 -9.41
C GLN A 571 -94.98 -5.33 -9.32
N ASN A 572 -94.44 -6.01 -10.33
CA ASN A 572 -94.33 -7.46 -10.36
C ASN A 572 -92.92 -7.87 -10.79
N SER A 573 -92.09 -8.29 -9.82
CA SER A 573 -90.71 -8.72 -10.06
C SER A 573 -90.61 -9.98 -10.90
N THR A 574 -91.62 -10.85 -10.92
CA THR A 574 -91.58 -12.10 -11.71
C THR A 574 -91.75 -11.85 -13.20
N THR A 575 -92.58 -10.85 -13.56
CA THR A 575 -92.79 -10.45 -14.95
C THR A 575 -91.96 -9.24 -15.34
N HIS A 576 -91.17 -8.68 -14.42
CA HIS A 576 -90.37 -7.45 -14.60
C HIS A 576 -91.21 -6.23 -15.03
N THR A 577 -92.49 -6.18 -14.65
CA THR A 577 -93.44 -5.15 -15.11
C THR A 577 -93.87 -4.23 -13.97
N VAL A 578 -94.03 -2.95 -14.30
CA VAL A 578 -94.60 -1.91 -13.43
C VAL A 578 -95.80 -1.30 -14.13
N SER A 579 -96.95 -1.30 -13.47
CA SER A 579 -98.19 -0.70 -13.97
C SER A 579 -98.55 0.51 -13.11
N SER A 580 -98.83 1.65 -13.75
CA SER A 580 -99.27 2.87 -13.09
C SER A 580 -100.61 3.32 -13.67
N THR A 581 -101.52 3.74 -12.79
CA THR A 581 -102.84 4.25 -13.13
C THR A 581 -102.99 5.66 -12.58
N LEU A 582 -103.26 6.62 -13.44
CA LEU A 582 -103.60 8.00 -13.09
C LEU A 582 -105.12 8.18 -13.19
N THR A 583 -105.77 8.50 -12.08
CA THR A 583 -107.20 8.75 -12.02
C THR A 583 -107.48 10.20 -11.65
N ILE A 584 -108.24 10.90 -12.48
CA ILE A 584 -108.82 12.21 -12.19
C ILE A 584 -110.25 11.97 -11.70
N ASN A 585 -110.54 12.32 -10.44
CA ASN A 585 -111.82 11.99 -9.80
C ASN A 585 -113.03 12.60 -10.52
N THR A 586 -112.89 13.85 -10.97
CA THR A 586 -113.92 14.61 -11.70
C THR A 586 -113.24 15.56 -12.67
N VAL A 587 -113.42 15.35 -13.97
CA VAL A 587 -112.79 16.19 -15.00
C VAL A 587 -113.42 17.58 -15.09
N LYS A 588 -112.55 18.59 -15.28
CA LYS A 588 -112.85 20.00 -15.48
C LYS A 588 -112.22 20.52 -16.77
N ARG A 589 -112.60 21.72 -17.20
CA ARG A 589 -112.05 22.35 -18.41
C ARG A 589 -110.52 22.45 -18.37
N GLU A 590 -109.95 22.76 -17.21
CA GLU A 590 -108.50 22.87 -17.03
C GLU A 590 -107.74 21.55 -17.23
N ASP A 591 -108.42 20.40 -17.12
CA ASP A 591 -107.79 19.08 -17.25
C ASP A 591 -107.58 18.69 -18.73
N ASN A 592 -108.11 19.46 -19.69
CA ASN A 592 -107.86 19.25 -21.12
C ASN A 592 -106.36 19.28 -21.44
N GLY A 593 -105.95 18.45 -22.38
CA GLY A 593 -104.56 18.42 -22.84
C GLY A 593 -104.01 17.02 -23.00
N GLN A 594 -102.69 16.92 -23.07
CA GLN A 594 -101.98 15.68 -23.36
C GLN A 594 -101.38 15.08 -22.09
N TYR A 595 -101.57 13.78 -21.92
CA TYR A 595 -101.04 12.99 -20.81
C TYR A 595 -100.07 11.94 -21.33
N HIS A 596 -98.94 11.78 -20.67
CA HIS A 596 -97.99 10.71 -20.96
C HIS A 596 -97.28 10.27 -19.69
N CYS A 597 -96.71 9.07 -19.71
CA CYS A 597 -95.85 8.57 -18.65
C CYS A 597 -94.42 8.43 -19.14
N ARG A 598 -93.47 8.60 -18.24
CA ARG A 598 -92.04 8.34 -18.44
C ARG A 598 -91.60 7.21 -17.55
N SER A 599 -90.96 6.22 -18.14
CA SER A 599 -90.34 5.07 -17.48
C SER A 599 -88.83 5.29 -17.35
N ILE A 600 -88.26 4.98 -16.18
CA ILE A 600 -86.82 5.10 -15.93
C ILE A 600 -86.33 3.85 -15.18
N ASN A 601 -85.36 3.15 -15.74
CA ASN A 601 -84.63 2.05 -15.10
C ASN A 601 -83.13 2.32 -15.20
N GLY A 602 -82.52 2.73 -14.08
CA GLY A 602 -81.09 3.08 -14.03
C GLY A 602 -80.76 4.27 -14.94
N THR A 603 -79.92 4.03 -15.94
CA THR A 603 -79.52 5.03 -16.96
C THR A 603 -80.42 5.02 -18.19
N ASN A 604 -81.28 4.00 -18.35
CA ASN A 604 -82.22 3.93 -19.45
C ASN A 604 -83.57 4.56 -19.10
N SER A 605 -84.21 5.20 -20.08
CA SER A 605 -85.56 5.74 -19.94
C SER A 605 -86.33 5.62 -21.25
N ASP A 606 -87.63 5.40 -21.13
CA ASP A 606 -88.57 5.39 -22.25
C ASP A 606 -89.79 6.27 -21.93
N VAL A 607 -90.47 6.76 -22.96
CA VAL A 607 -91.61 7.68 -22.84
C VAL A 607 -92.79 7.11 -23.61
N SER A 608 -93.97 7.11 -22.99
CA SER A 608 -95.17 6.62 -23.66
C SER A 608 -95.61 7.51 -24.80
N GLN A 609 -96.45 6.95 -25.68
CA GLN A 609 -97.29 7.77 -26.55
C GLN A 609 -98.16 8.72 -25.70
N GLN A 610 -98.50 9.87 -26.27
CA GLN A 610 -99.32 10.89 -25.62
C GLN A 610 -100.81 10.60 -25.84
N ALA A 611 -101.59 10.65 -24.77
CA ALA A 611 -103.04 10.55 -24.77
C ALA A 611 -103.70 11.92 -24.59
N THR A 612 -104.70 12.24 -25.39
CA THR A 612 -105.45 13.49 -25.29
C THR A 612 -106.69 13.31 -24.42
N LEU A 613 -106.86 14.17 -23.41
CA LEU A 613 -108.12 14.34 -22.69
C LEU A 613 -108.91 15.50 -23.31
N ALA A 614 -110.06 15.19 -23.90
CA ALA A 614 -111.03 16.17 -24.35
C ALA A 614 -112.25 16.18 -23.41
N VAL A 615 -112.40 17.24 -22.63
CA VAL A 615 -113.56 17.41 -21.74
C VAL A 615 -114.72 17.99 -22.53
N LEU A 616 -115.82 17.25 -22.58
CA LEU A 616 -116.99 17.57 -23.38
C LEU A 616 -117.95 18.47 -22.58
N GLU A 617 -118.24 19.64 -23.13
CA GLU A 617 -119.10 20.64 -22.50
C GLU A 617 -120.15 21.15 -23.48
N ARG A 618 -121.17 21.88 -22.99
CA ARG A 618 -122.05 22.66 -23.86
C ARG A 618 -121.28 23.86 -24.45
N PRO A 619 -121.70 24.42 -25.59
CA PRO A 619 -120.99 25.55 -26.19
C PRO A 619 -121.10 26.80 -25.31
N GLU A 620 -120.05 27.60 -25.28
CA GLU A 620 -119.96 28.88 -24.55
C GLU A 620 -119.37 29.99 -25.44
N ASP A 621 -119.35 31.21 -24.90
CA ASP A 621 -118.80 32.39 -25.58
C ASP A 621 -119.43 32.69 -26.95
N VAL A 622 -120.76 32.55 -27.03
CA VAL A 622 -121.52 32.91 -28.22
C VAL A 622 -121.64 34.43 -28.30
N THR A 623 -121.18 35.02 -29.41
CA THR A 623 -121.31 36.45 -29.67
C THR A 623 -122.32 36.70 -30.78
N VAL A 624 -123.17 37.72 -30.62
CA VAL A 624 -124.23 38.04 -31.58
C VAL A 624 -124.10 39.49 -32.03
N SER A 625 -124.21 39.71 -33.33
CA SER A 625 -124.20 41.02 -33.97
C SER A 625 -125.43 41.19 -34.85
N LEU A 626 -125.94 42.42 -34.92
CA LEU A 626 -127.16 42.76 -35.66
C LEU A 626 -126.86 43.84 -36.68
N THR A 627 -127.34 43.65 -37.90
CA THR A 627 -127.38 44.70 -38.93
C THR A 627 -128.79 44.80 -39.51
N SER A 628 -129.23 46.01 -39.86
CA SER A 628 -130.58 46.22 -40.40
C SER A 628 -130.49 46.59 -41.88
N PRO A 629 -130.58 45.61 -42.80
CA PRO A 629 -130.43 45.87 -44.23
C PRO A 629 -131.64 46.63 -44.82
N SER A 630 -132.84 46.46 -44.25
CA SER A 630 -134.06 47.16 -44.67
C SER A 630 -134.85 47.74 -43.50
N SER A 631 -136.00 48.36 -43.79
CA SER A 631 -136.94 48.85 -42.78
C SER A 631 -137.78 47.73 -42.16
N THR A 632 -137.84 46.53 -42.75
CA THR A 632 -138.66 45.41 -42.25
C THR A 632 -137.87 44.13 -41.98
N THR A 633 -136.53 44.17 -42.15
CA THR A 633 -135.65 43.01 -41.92
C THR A 633 -134.42 43.36 -41.09
N MET A 634 -133.89 42.37 -40.38
CA MET A 634 -132.67 42.46 -39.58
C MET A 634 -131.84 41.19 -39.75
N GLN A 635 -130.58 41.33 -40.11
CA GLN A 635 -129.64 40.22 -40.23
C GLN A 635 -128.93 39.99 -38.88
N VAL A 636 -129.00 38.76 -38.41
CA VAL A 636 -128.37 38.26 -37.18
C VAL A 636 -127.16 37.46 -37.60
N ALA A 637 -125.98 37.80 -37.09
CA ALA A 637 -124.74 37.06 -37.33
C ALA A 637 -124.08 36.71 -35.99
N TRP A 638 -123.45 35.54 -35.91
CA TRP A 638 -122.82 35.07 -34.67
C TRP A 638 -121.55 34.27 -34.89
N THR A 639 -120.74 34.22 -33.84
CA THR A 639 -119.56 33.34 -33.71
C THR A 639 -119.58 32.65 -32.35
N VAL A 640 -119.00 31.45 -32.28
CA VAL A 640 -118.91 30.61 -31.07
C VAL A 640 -117.45 30.54 -30.64
N GLY A 641 -117.11 31.14 -29.49
CA GLY A 641 -115.74 31.17 -28.98
C GLY A 641 -115.25 29.83 -28.42
N PHE A 642 -116.15 29.04 -27.83
CA PHE A 642 -115.80 27.71 -27.32
C PHE A 642 -116.90 26.69 -27.65
N THR A 643 -116.55 25.63 -28.36
CA THR A 643 -117.51 24.62 -28.82
C THR A 643 -117.79 23.52 -27.80
N GLY A 644 -117.01 23.45 -26.71
CA GLY A 644 -117.08 22.36 -25.74
C GLY A 644 -116.47 21.06 -26.25
N ASN A 645 -115.43 21.15 -27.10
CA ASN A 645 -114.76 20.03 -27.78
C ASN A 645 -115.69 19.15 -28.62
N LEU A 646 -116.79 19.72 -29.11
CA LEU A 646 -117.82 19.04 -29.88
C LEU A 646 -118.31 19.92 -31.02
N ASP A 647 -118.77 19.30 -32.11
CA ASP A 647 -119.31 20.04 -33.24
C ASP A 647 -120.63 20.74 -32.89
N ILE A 648 -120.75 21.99 -33.33
CA ILE A 648 -122.00 22.75 -33.27
C ILE A 648 -122.94 22.25 -34.37
N ASN A 649 -124.06 21.65 -33.97
CA ASN A 649 -124.99 20.97 -34.89
C ASN A 649 -126.35 21.65 -35.03
N ALA A 650 -126.66 22.65 -34.21
CA ALA A 650 -127.92 23.40 -34.30
C ALA A 650 -127.78 24.83 -33.78
N SER A 651 -128.64 25.72 -34.25
CA SER A 651 -128.73 27.11 -33.80
C SER A 651 -130.17 27.62 -33.91
N GLU A 652 -130.58 28.42 -32.92
CA GLU A 652 -131.92 28.98 -32.81
C GLU A 652 -131.87 30.48 -32.46
N VAL A 653 -132.80 31.23 -33.01
CA VAL A 653 -132.97 32.67 -32.77
C VAL A 653 -134.37 32.98 -32.24
N SER A 654 -134.47 33.96 -31.35
CA SER A 654 -135.74 34.54 -30.90
C SER A 654 -135.61 36.05 -30.85
N HIS A 655 -136.68 36.76 -31.14
CA HIS A 655 -136.71 38.22 -31.09
C HIS A 655 -137.97 38.72 -30.40
N LYS A 656 -137.89 39.96 -29.91
CA LYS A 656 -139.03 40.73 -29.42
C LYS A 656 -138.78 42.21 -29.67
N ARG A 657 -139.84 43.01 -29.69
CA ARG A 657 -139.63 44.46 -29.64
C ARG A 657 -139.04 44.85 -28.28
N SER A 658 -138.20 45.87 -28.25
CA SER A 658 -137.51 46.26 -27.01
C SER A 658 -138.46 46.79 -25.94
N ASP A 659 -139.67 47.21 -26.30
CA ASP A 659 -140.75 47.62 -25.39
C ASP A 659 -141.60 46.44 -24.87
N GLU A 660 -141.46 45.25 -25.45
CA GLU A 660 -142.16 44.05 -25.00
C GLU A 660 -141.40 43.34 -23.86
N THR A 661 -142.13 42.69 -22.95
CA THR A 661 -141.54 41.90 -21.86
C THR A 661 -141.29 40.46 -22.29
N SER A 662 -142.25 39.83 -22.97
CA SER A 662 -142.19 38.45 -23.43
C SER A 662 -141.39 38.28 -24.72
N TRP A 663 -140.67 37.17 -24.84
CA TRP A 663 -139.94 36.79 -26.05
C TRP A 663 -140.83 36.02 -27.02
N GLY A 664 -140.56 36.13 -28.32
CA GLY A 664 -141.15 35.26 -29.33
C GLY A 664 -140.66 33.80 -29.20
N PRO A 665 -141.29 32.86 -29.92
CA PRO A 665 -140.82 31.47 -29.96
C PRO A 665 -139.40 31.38 -30.53
N TRP A 666 -138.67 30.33 -30.13
CA TRP A 666 -137.38 30.00 -30.75
C TRP A 666 -137.61 29.47 -32.17
N VAL A 667 -136.81 29.97 -33.11
CA VAL A 667 -136.86 29.61 -34.53
C VAL A 667 -135.50 29.03 -34.94
N PRO A 668 -135.45 27.82 -35.51
CA PRO A 668 -134.20 27.25 -36.04
C PRO A 668 -133.63 28.08 -37.19
N THR A 669 -132.31 28.24 -37.25
CA THR A 669 -131.66 29.03 -38.31
C THR A 669 -131.05 28.17 -39.43
N GLU A 670 -131.05 26.85 -39.27
CA GLU A 670 -130.40 25.85 -40.15
C GLU A 670 -128.87 25.99 -40.29
N SER A 671 -128.23 26.89 -39.54
CA SER A 671 -126.78 27.06 -39.54
C SER A 671 -126.09 26.13 -38.52
N THR A 672 -125.00 25.49 -38.96
CA THR A 672 -124.10 24.64 -38.16
C THR A 672 -122.68 25.19 -38.19
N GLY A 673 -121.80 24.69 -37.32
CA GLY A 673 -120.42 25.18 -37.20
C GLY A 673 -120.28 26.38 -36.25
N THR A 674 -119.08 26.94 -36.20
CA THR A 674 -118.68 27.97 -35.22
C THR A 674 -119.15 29.37 -35.58
N GLU A 675 -119.69 29.59 -36.78
CA GLU A 675 -120.19 30.89 -37.24
C GLU A 675 -121.46 30.71 -38.07
N GLY A 676 -122.35 31.70 -38.08
CA GLY A 676 -123.58 31.62 -38.86
C GLY A 676 -124.29 32.96 -39.03
N THR A 677 -125.25 32.99 -39.96
CA THR A 677 -126.10 34.17 -40.18
C THR A 677 -127.55 33.78 -40.45
N HIS A 678 -128.49 34.62 -40.04
CA HIS A 678 -129.92 34.43 -40.24
C HIS A 678 -130.66 35.75 -40.43
N GLU A 679 -131.62 35.81 -41.35
CA GLU A 679 -132.42 37.02 -41.59
C GLU A 679 -133.78 36.94 -40.88
N LEU A 680 -134.04 37.90 -39.98
CA LEU A 680 -135.35 38.14 -39.40
C LEU A 680 -136.16 39.02 -40.35
N THR A 681 -137.37 38.58 -40.70
CA THR A 681 -138.28 39.27 -41.62
C THR A 681 -139.61 39.62 -40.95
N GLY A 682 -140.41 40.49 -41.57
CA GLY A 682 -141.72 40.89 -41.05
C GLY A 682 -141.66 41.85 -39.85
N LEU A 683 -140.55 42.55 -39.68
CA LEU A 683 -140.34 43.51 -38.59
C LEU A 683 -141.01 44.86 -38.89
N SER A 684 -141.36 45.61 -37.85
CA SER A 684 -141.87 46.97 -37.95
C SER A 684 -140.72 47.96 -38.23
N SER A 685 -140.96 48.96 -39.07
CA SER A 685 -139.98 50.01 -39.40
C SER A 685 -139.64 50.89 -38.21
N ALA A 686 -138.41 51.44 -38.21
CA ALA A 686 -137.91 52.36 -37.19
C ALA A 686 -138.02 51.86 -35.73
N THR A 687 -138.08 50.54 -35.52
CA THR A 687 -138.43 49.90 -34.24
C THR A 687 -137.22 49.21 -33.62
N ASN A 688 -137.05 49.37 -32.30
CA ASN A 688 -135.98 48.70 -31.55
C ASN A 688 -136.36 47.25 -31.26
N TYR A 689 -135.44 46.33 -31.53
CA TYR A 689 -135.59 44.90 -31.27
C TYR A 689 -134.46 44.40 -30.37
N SER A 690 -134.80 43.48 -29.49
CA SER A 690 -133.84 42.63 -28.80
C SER A 690 -133.90 41.25 -29.45
N VAL A 691 -132.74 40.66 -29.71
CA VAL A 691 -132.58 39.34 -30.32
C VAL A 691 -131.76 38.48 -29.39
N LYS A 692 -132.20 37.24 -29.15
CA LYS A 692 -131.37 36.20 -28.55
C LYS A 692 -131.02 35.14 -29.59
N LEU A 693 -129.83 34.61 -29.48
CA LEU A 693 -129.40 33.43 -30.20
C LEU A 693 -128.82 32.42 -29.22
N ARG A 694 -129.04 31.13 -29.48
CA ARG A 694 -128.33 30.04 -28.82
C ARG A 694 -127.90 29.01 -29.86
N VAL A 695 -126.79 28.32 -29.57
CA VAL A 695 -126.28 27.22 -30.40
C VAL A 695 -126.25 25.93 -29.59
N ARG A 696 -126.22 24.78 -30.26
CA ARG A 696 -126.27 23.46 -29.63
C ARG A 696 -125.19 22.54 -30.16
N ASN A 697 -124.61 21.77 -29.25
CA ASN A 697 -123.86 20.56 -29.56
C ASN A 697 -124.55 19.34 -28.92
N SER A 698 -123.90 18.18 -28.90
CA SER A 698 -124.47 16.97 -28.29
C SER A 698 -124.66 17.04 -26.77
N GLN A 699 -123.96 17.94 -26.05
CA GLN A 699 -124.12 18.13 -24.60
C GLN A 699 -125.26 19.08 -24.23
N GLY A 700 -125.61 20.02 -25.10
CA GLY A 700 -126.73 20.90 -24.84
C GLY A 700 -126.69 22.22 -25.60
N TRP A 701 -127.66 23.08 -25.27
CA TRP A 701 -127.71 24.46 -25.74
C TRP A 701 -126.75 25.33 -24.94
N SER A 702 -126.11 26.28 -25.61
CA SER A 702 -125.41 27.39 -24.96
C SER A 702 -126.37 28.24 -24.17
N ASP A 703 -125.83 29.02 -23.23
CA ASP A 703 -126.60 30.13 -22.66
C ASP A 703 -126.95 31.14 -23.79
N PRO A 704 -128.18 31.68 -23.82
CA PRO A 704 -128.59 32.58 -24.89
C PRO A 704 -127.79 33.89 -24.91
N ALA A 705 -127.14 34.18 -26.03
CA ALA A 705 -126.46 35.45 -26.27
C ALA A 705 -127.47 36.49 -26.80
N GLU A 706 -127.46 37.70 -26.24
CA GLU A 706 -128.38 38.77 -26.62
C GLU A 706 -127.70 39.92 -27.37
N ALA A 707 -128.39 40.49 -28.35
CA ALA A 707 -128.02 41.74 -29.00
C ALA A 707 -129.24 42.64 -29.17
N LYS A 708 -129.02 43.96 -29.24
CA LYS A 708 -130.06 44.97 -29.48
C LYS A 708 -129.77 45.71 -30.77
N GLY A 709 -130.80 45.92 -31.59
CA GLY A 709 -130.70 46.58 -32.89
C GLY A 709 -131.96 47.37 -33.20
N ARG A 710 -131.91 48.21 -34.24
CA ARG A 710 -133.06 49.03 -34.68
C ARG A 710 -133.23 48.92 -36.18
N THR A 711 -134.43 48.56 -36.64
CA THR A 711 -134.77 48.56 -38.07
C THR A 711 -134.67 49.96 -38.66
N ARG A 712 -134.35 50.05 -39.97
CA ARG A 712 -134.24 51.36 -40.65
C ARG A 712 -135.60 52.07 -40.72
N ASN A 713 -135.56 53.38 -40.93
CA ASN A 713 -136.76 54.14 -41.29
C ASN A 713 -137.31 53.64 -42.65
N ALA A 714 -138.64 53.70 -42.80
CA ALA A 714 -139.36 53.26 -44.00
C ALA A 714 -138.90 53.97 -45.28
#